data_AF-A0A814NNJ7-F1
#
_entry.id   AF-A0A814NNJ7-F1
#
_cell.length_a   1.000
_cell.length_b   1.000
_cell.length_c   1.000
_cell.angle_alpha   90.00
_cell.angle_beta   90.00
_cell.angle_gamma   90.00
#
_symmetry.space_group_name_H-M   'P 1'
#
loop_
_entity.id
_entity.type
_entity.pdbx_description
1 polymer ?
#
loop_
_entity_poly.entity_id
_entity_poly.type
_entity_poly.pdbx_seq_one_letter_code
_entity_poly.pdbx_strand_id
1 'polypeptide(L)'
;MSTYLVAYVIGAYDYVETRDSNNVLIRVYTPVGKKERGLFALHTTAKILPFYAEYFGIKYPLSKVDMIAIADFGSGAMENWGLITYHETYLLVDAQNTTQETKQDVALIVAHELAHQWFGNLVTMEWWNDLWLNEGFATWIQFLAVDHVYPEYDIWTQFVSDTLALCMIPDALHHSHPIEIDIKKPSEISEIFDDITYEKGSSVIRLLHAYIGDEAFRTGLANYLAEYSYKNAITENLWSHLSRASKRPHLSDILSTWTKQMGYPLLTVTQEQRGNDRLLKIEQTRFLADGSADGAARWKIPINICTKSNPNESVHQLFMNGEDQQEFLLEKVSESDWIKLNLFSVGIYRVNYPHCMLDSIIPGIQDQSLSPQDRFNIQTDLYALARSNHMNYTDYLKLLRQAYRHEDNLTVWKSIIKQLTDLNSIFDYASINNTKKLFQAYICDLLSNIHSKLLWDPLPNEGSQAAMLRGLVLTQMGINGHNRTREEARKRFENLFTTNRQAINPNIRSAVYLTVAQTGNTDTFEKLKSLYREADTQEERIRLLTALCRFDDPNIQRQALEYIWDENEVRKQDHVSACVSLAGHNRHGCEIAWKYIQENWDKIEDIYGETDNHLIHVVEHAPSHFVTKERADEVEKFYADHSNPLLDRPIKKVLEQIKIRGLVLERHERSINDFLSL
;
A
#
# COMPACT_ATOMS: atom_id res chain seq x y z
N MET A 1 10.31 -29.64 8.07
CA MET A 1 10.31 -28.26 7.56
C MET A 1 11.11 -28.22 6.27
N SER A 2 10.78 -27.28 5.39
CA SER A 2 11.46 -27.06 4.11
C SER A 2 12.85 -26.44 4.30
N THR A 3 13.74 -26.61 3.31
CA THR A 3 15.15 -26.15 3.41
C THR A 3 15.29 -24.63 3.51
N TYR A 4 14.38 -23.87 2.90
CA TYR A 4 14.40 -22.40 2.92
C TYR A 4 14.17 -21.79 4.32
N LEU A 5 13.71 -22.60 5.28
CA LEU A 5 13.45 -22.20 6.67
C LEU A 5 14.64 -22.45 7.61
N VAL A 6 15.72 -23.07 7.13
CA VAL A 6 16.92 -23.27 7.96
C VAL A 6 17.60 -21.93 8.20
N ALA A 7 17.76 -21.55 9.47
CA ALA A 7 18.45 -20.31 9.86
C ALA A 7 19.41 -20.53 11.05
N TYR A 8 20.50 -19.77 11.04
CA TYR A 8 21.42 -19.63 12.16
C TYR A 8 22.05 -18.24 12.10
N VAL A 9 22.25 -17.62 13.26
CA VAL A 9 22.88 -16.29 13.38
C VAL A 9 24.03 -16.38 14.37
N ILE A 10 25.17 -15.78 14.00
CA ILE A 10 26.38 -15.71 14.82
C ILE A 10 26.74 -14.25 15.00
N GLY A 11 26.69 -13.75 16.23
CA GLY A 11 27.08 -12.38 16.54
C GLY A 11 26.83 -12.04 18.01
N ALA A 12 27.28 -10.86 18.41
CA ALA A 12 27.00 -10.31 19.73
C ALA A 12 25.68 -9.52 19.69
N TYR A 13 24.69 -9.98 20.47
CA TYR A 13 23.38 -9.36 20.58
C TYR A 13 22.99 -9.26 22.04
N ASP A 14 22.26 -8.19 22.38
CA ASP A 14 21.45 -8.18 23.60
C ASP A 14 20.09 -8.81 23.29
N TYR A 15 19.34 -9.17 24.33
CA TYR A 15 17.96 -9.61 24.16
C TYR A 15 17.07 -9.20 25.33
N VAL A 16 15.78 -9.15 25.05
CA VAL A 16 14.70 -9.17 26.04
C VAL A 16 13.92 -10.47 25.89
N GLU A 17 13.39 -11.02 26.97
CA GLU A 17 12.67 -12.29 26.94
C GLU A 17 11.41 -12.29 27.81
N THR A 18 10.43 -13.11 27.42
CA THR A 18 9.21 -13.38 28.18
C THR A 18 8.67 -14.77 27.84
N ARG A 19 7.52 -15.14 28.41
CA ARG A 19 6.74 -16.31 27.98
C ARG A 19 5.31 -15.90 27.67
N ASP A 20 4.70 -16.56 26.70
CA ASP A 20 3.27 -16.40 26.42
C ASP A 20 2.40 -17.22 27.40
N SER A 21 1.08 -17.16 27.23
CA SER A 21 0.13 -17.92 28.05
C SER A 21 0.18 -19.44 27.80
N ASN A 22 0.78 -19.89 26.69
CA ASN A 22 1.04 -21.29 26.38
C ASN A 22 2.43 -21.76 26.84
N ASN A 23 3.15 -20.91 27.59
CA ASN A 23 4.49 -21.17 28.13
C ASN A 23 5.61 -21.31 27.06
N VAL A 24 5.39 -20.80 25.84
CA VAL A 24 6.43 -20.68 24.80
C VAL A 24 7.39 -19.57 25.20
N LEU A 25 8.70 -19.84 25.11
CA LEU A 25 9.74 -18.84 25.37
C LEU A 25 9.86 -17.89 24.19
N ILE A 26 9.73 -16.59 24.43
CA ILE A 26 9.85 -15.55 23.39
C ILE A 26 11.10 -14.72 23.68
N ARG A 27 11.93 -14.50 22.67
CA ARG A 27 13.08 -13.59 22.77
C ARG A 27 13.14 -12.64 21.59
N VAL A 28 13.51 -11.39 21.85
CA VAL A 28 13.82 -10.40 20.82
C VAL A 28 15.29 -10.02 20.98
N TYR A 29 16.11 -10.38 19.99
CA TYR A 29 17.52 -10.04 19.89
C TYR A 29 17.70 -8.72 19.16
N THR A 30 18.55 -7.87 19.73
CA THR A 30 18.83 -6.53 19.22
C THR A 30 20.33 -6.28 19.15
N PRO A 31 20.80 -5.31 18.35
CA PRO A 31 22.16 -4.81 18.50
C PRO A 31 22.48 -4.45 19.95
N VAL A 32 23.73 -4.65 20.36
CA VAL A 32 24.20 -4.38 21.72
C VAL A 32 23.89 -2.93 22.11
N GLY A 33 23.39 -2.73 23.32
CA GLY A 33 22.97 -1.43 23.86
C GLY A 33 21.56 -1.00 23.48
N LYS A 34 20.83 -1.75 22.62
CA LYS A 34 19.50 -1.37 22.10
C LYS A 34 18.33 -2.24 22.61
N LYS A 35 18.54 -3.08 23.62
CA LYS A 35 17.56 -4.10 24.07
C LYS A 35 16.15 -3.57 24.35
N GLU A 36 16.03 -2.37 24.92
CA GLU A 36 14.74 -1.77 25.28
C GLU A 36 13.86 -1.53 24.04
N ARG A 37 14.47 -1.36 22.85
CA ARG A 37 13.75 -1.18 21.59
C ARG A 37 13.03 -2.45 21.12
N GLY A 38 13.41 -3.62 21.64
CA GLY A 38 12.75 -4.91 21.35
C GLY A 38 11.49 -5.16 22.19
N LEU A 39 11.19 -4.34 23.20
CA LEU A 39 10.09 -4.59 24.13
C LEU A 39 8.70 -4.55 23.47
N PHE A 40 8.50 -3.66 22.49
CA PHE A 40 7.22 -3.59 21.79
C PHE A 40 6.93 -4.88 21.03
N ALA A 41 7.89 -5.35 20.21
CA ALA A 41 7.77 -6.61 19.48
C ALA A 41 7.62 -7.82 20.43
N LEU A 42 8.34 -7.83 21.56
CA LEU A 42 8.23 -8.87 22.58
C LEU A 42 6.80 -8.97 23.13
N HIS A 43 6.21 -7.83 23.51
CA HIS A 43 4.85 -7.78 24.05
C HIS A 43 3.78 -8.08 23.00
N THR A 44 3.95 -7.60 21.77
CA THR A 44 3.07 -7.92 20.64
C THR A 44 3.06 -9.43 20.39
N THR A 45 4.23 -10.06 20.31
CA THR A 45 4.38 -11.51 20.09
C THR A 45 3.72 -12.33 21.20
N ALA A 46 3.89 -11.93 22.47
CA ALA A 46 3.29 -12.62 23.61
C ALA A 46 1.75 -12.60 23.61
N LYS A 47 1.13 -11.68 22.87
CA LYS A 47 -0.32 -11.60 22.69
C LYS A 47 -0.80 -12.30 21.42
N ILE A 48 -0.06 -12.15 20.31
CA ILE A 48 -0.44 -12.70 19.01
C ILE A 48 -0.25 -14.22 18.95
N LEU A 49 0.83 -14.76 19.52
CA LEU A 49 1.11 -16.19 19.41
C LEU A 49 0.00 -17.07 20.05
N PRO A 50 -0.54 -16.74 21.24
CA PRO A 50 -1.73 -17.40 21.78
C PRO A 50 -2.99 -17.20 20.93
N PHE A 51 -3.20 -15.99 20.41
CA PHE A 51 -4.35 -15.68 19.54
C PHE A 51 -4.37 -16.59 18.31
N TYR A 52 -3.24 -16.76 17.62
CA TYR A 52 -3.15 -17.68 16.49
C TYR A 52 -3.36 -19.14 16.90
N ALA A 53 -2.81 -19.56 18.04
CA ALA A 53 -3.04 -20.92 18.54
C ALA A 53 -4.53 -21.22 18.78
N GLU A 54 -5.27 -20.24 19.31
CA GLU A 54 -6.72 -20.34 19.50
C GLU A 54 -7.48 -20.29 18.17
N TYR A 55 -7.17 -19.30 17.32
CA TYR A 55 -7.87 -19.07 16.07
C TYR A 55 -7.73 -20.25 15.09
N PHE A 56 -6.55 -20.86 15.02
CA PHE A 56 -6.28 -22.02 14.17
C PHE A 56 -6.60 -23.36 14.84
N GLY A 57 -6.85 -23.37 16.16
CA GLY A 57 -7.04 -24.59 16.93
C GLY A 57 -5.81 -25.49 17.02
N ILE A 58 -4.61 -24.96 16.72
CA ILE A 58 -3.34 -25.70 16.72
C ILE A 58 -2.29 -24.88 17.46
N LYS A 59 -1.69 -25.45 18.51
CA LYS A 59 -0.63 -24.77 19.28
C LYS A 59 0.65 -24.63 18.46
N TYR A 60 1.41 -23.57 18.76
CA TYR A 60 2.78 -23.44 18.26
C TYR A 60 3.62 -24.65 18.73
N PRO A 61 4.30 -25.37 17.82
CA PRO A 61 4.87 -26.68 18.16
C PRO A 61 6.26 -26.62 18.80
N LEU A 62 6.99 -25.50 18.71
CA LEU A 62 8.34 -25.37 19.26
C LEU A 62 8.32 -24.78 20.68
N SER A 63 9.36 -25.07 21.46
CA SER A 63 9.48 -24.57 22.84
C SER A 63 9.82 -23.09 22.94
N LYS A 64 10.26 -22.47 21.83
CA LYS A 64 10.68 -21.09 21.75
C LYS A 64 10.40 -20.48 20.38
N VAL A 65 10.22 -19.17 20.35
CA VAL A 65 10.29 -18.32 19.16
C VAL A 65 11.25 -17.17 19.44
N ASP A 66 12.32 -17.11 18.66
CA ASP A 66 13.27 -16.01 18.69
C ASP A 66 12.99 -15.07 17.52
N MET A 67 13.14 -13.77 17.73
CA MET A 67 13.06 -12.71 16.72
C MET A 67 14.35 -11.92 16.76
N ILE A 68 14.95 -11.60 15.63
CA ILE A 68 16.24 -10.91 15.60
C ILE A 68 16.26 -9.77 14.58
N ALA A 69 16.70 -8.59 15.04
CA ALA A 69 16.94 -7.44 14.18
C ALA A 69 18.32 -7.56 13.50
N ILE A 70 18.33 -7.56 12.17
CA ILE A 70 19.52 -7.62 11.33
C ILE A 70 19.74 -6.24 10.71
N ALA A 71 21.00 -5.76 10.76
CA ALA A 71 21.37 -4.42 10.34
C ALA A 71 21.31 -4.23 8.82
N ASP A 72 21.72 -5.25 8.05
CA ASP A 72 21.67 -5.29 6.59
C ASP A 72 20.76 -6.45 6.16
N PHE A 73 19.57 -6.15 5.65
CA PHE A 73 18.59 -7.17 5.31
C PHE A 73 17.88 -6.84 3.99
N GLY A 74 17.94 -7.78 3.04
CA GLY A 74 17.45 -7.58 1.66
C GLY A 74 15.92 -7.51 1.52
N SER A 75 15.21 -7.95 2.55
CA SER A 75 13.74 -8.04 2.62
C SER A 75 13.23 -7.31 3.86
N GLY A 76 11.91 -7.33 4.11
CA GLY A 76 11.36 -6.79 5.35
C GLY A 76 11.63 -7.70 6.55
N ALA A 77 11.23 -8.96 6.44
CA ALA A 77 11.44 -10.02 7.43
C ALA A 77 11.49 -11.39 6.73
N MET A 78 11.74 -12.46 7.50
CA MET A 78 11.75 -13.85 7.03
C MET A 78 11.37 -14.80 8.17
N GLU A 79 10.47 -15.74 7.88
CA GLU A 79 9.69 -16.48 8.87
C GLU A 79 10.40 -17.69 9.52
N ASN A 80 11.72 -17.78 9.43
CA ASN A 80 12.47 -19.02 9.68
C ASN A 80 12.04 -19.67 11.01
N TRP A 81 11.73 -20.97 10.98
CA TRP A 81 10.91 -21.59 12.02
C TRP A 81 11.59 -21.59 13.39
N GLY A 82 11.10 -20.70 14.27
CA GLY A 82 11.64 -20.48 15.61
C GLY A 82 12.78 -19.47 15.71
N LEU A 83 13.29 -18.91 14.60
CA LEU A 83 14.28 -17.82 14.58
C LEU A 83 13.94 -16.84 13.46
N ILE A 84 12.95 -16.00 13.68
CA ILE A 84 12.44 -15.05 12.69
C ILE A 84 13.41 -13.87 12.57
N THR A 85 13.80 -13.50 11.36
CA THR A 85 14.74 -12.40 11.10
C THR A 85 14.02 -11.17 10.56
N TYR A 86 14.42 -9.98 10.98
CA TYR A 86 13.78 -8.71 10.60
C TYR A 86 14.83 -7.67 10.21
N HIS A 87 14.51 -6.80 9.27
CA HIS A 87 15.19 -5.51 9.16
C HIS A 87 14.92 -4.67 10.43
N GLU A 88 15.88 -3.84 10.87
CA GLU A 88 15.77 -3.10 12.14
C GLU A 88 14.48 -2.26 12.26
N THR A 89 14.03 -1.63 11.17
CA THR A 89 12.84 -0.77 11.15
C THR A 89 11.52 -1.53 11.37
N TYR A 90 11.53 -2.86 11.18
CA TYR A 90 10.33 -3.70 11.29
C TYR A 90 10.29 -4.53 12.59
N LEU A 91 11.24 -4.31 13.50
CA LEU A 91 11.25 -4.97 14.81
C LEU A 91 11.49 -4.00 15.98
N LEU A 92 12.29 -2.95 15.78
CA LEU A 92 12.76 -2.08 16.85
C LEU A 92 11.89 -0.83 16.95
N VAL A 93 11.38 -0.56 18.16
CA VAL A 93 10.57 0.63 18.45
C VAL A 93 11.25 1.49 19.51
N ASP A 94 11.55 2.74 19.16
CA ASP A 94 12.03 3.74 20.10
C ASP A 94 10.83 4.53 20.66
N ALA A 95 10.66 4.52 21.99
CA ALA A 95 9.49 5.10 22.63
C ALA A 95 9.31 6.61 22.35
N GLN A 96 10.40 7.34 22.12
CA GLN A 96 10.39 8.78 21.90
C GLN A 96 10.45 9.18 20.42
N ASN A 97 11.10 8.36 19.59
CA ASN A 97 11.45 8.73 18.22
C ASN A 97 10.70 7.97 17.13
N THR A 98 10.08 6.83 17.44
CA THR A 98 9.32 6.07 16.45
C THR A 98 7.92 6.65 16.25
N THR A 99 7.54 6.85 14.99
CA THR A 99 6.20 7.34 14.61
C THR A 99 5.10 6.34 14.97
N GLN A 100 3.85 6.82 15.01
CA GLN A 100 2.70 5.92 15.19
C GLN A 100 2.54 4.97 14.00
N GLU A 101 2.82 5.44 12.79
CA GLU A 101 2.78 4.63 11.56
C GLU A 101 3.78 3.47 11.64
N THR A 102 5.05 3.75 11.92
CA THR A 102 6.08 2.69 12.06
C THR A 102 5.76 1.71 13.19
N LYS A 103 5.11 2.14 14.28
CA LYS A 103 4.67 1.20 15.34
C LYS A 103 3.58 0.24 14.83
N GLN A 104 2.67 0.72 13.98
CA GLN A 104 1.66 -0.13 13.35
C GLN A 104 2.31 -1.10 12.36
N ASP A 105 3.27 -0.65 11.56
CA ASP A 105 4.02 -1.49 10.63
C ASP A 105 4.77 -2.62 11.37
N VAL A 106 5.46 -2.30 12.47
CA VAL A 106 6.11 -3.31 13.32
C VAL A 106 5.08 -4.31 13.86
N ALA A 107 3.90 -3.87 14.30
CA ALA A 107 2.87 -4.77 14.80
C ALA A 107 2.34 -5.71 13.70
N LEU A 108 2.08 -5.18 12.51
CA LEU A 108 1.63 -5.94 11.34
C LEU A 108 2.67 -6.97 10.90
N ILE A 109 3.93 -6.56 10.68
CA ILE A 109 4.98 -7.45 10.21
C ILE A 109 5.31 -8.52 11.26
N VAL A 110 5.32 -8.17 12.55
CA VAL A 110 5.43 -9.20 13.62
C VAL A 110 4.28 -10.20 13.54
N ALA A 111 3.05 -9.75 13.28
CA ALA A 111 1.91 -10.64 13.11
C ALA A 111 2.04 -11.52 11.85
N HIS A 112 2.49 -10.96 10.73
CA HIS A 112 2.75 -11.65 9.45
C HIS A 112 3.70 -12.83 9.65
N GLU A 113 4.88 -12.57 10.22
CA GLU A 113 5.88 -13.61 10.44
C GLU A 113 5.44 -14.69 11.45
N LEU A 114 4.61 -14.31 12.43
CA LEU A 114 4.02 -15.26 13.36
C LEU A 114 2.94 -16.11 12.70
N ALA A 115 2.18 -15.57 11.75
CA ALA A 115 1.20 -16.32 10.97
C ALA A 115 1.87 -17.40 10.11
N HIS A 116 3.05 -17.09 9.55
CA HIS A 116 3.83 -18.06 8.79
C HIS A 116 4.24 -19.31 9.56
N GLN A 117 4.25 -19.24 10.90
CA GLN A 117 4.48 -20.42 11.74
C GLN A 117 3.42 -21.52 11.53
N TRP A 118 2.24 -21.16 11.01
CA TRP A 118 1.20 -22.06 10.52
C TRP A 118 1.16 -22.13 8.98
N PHE A 119 1.13 -20.97 8.30
CA PHE A 119 1.06 -20.85 6.84
C PHE A 119 2.44 -20.62 6.20
N GLY A 120 3.14 -21.71 5.92
CA GLY A 120 4.48 -21.73 5.35
C GLY A 120 5.40 -22.70 6.07
N ASN A 121 5.39 -22.67 7.41
CA ASN A 121 6.24 -23.54 8.22
C ASN A 121 5.59 -24.89 8.53
N LEU A 122 4.41 -24.85 9.17
CA LEU A 122 3.65 -26.06 9.52
C LEU A 122 3.03 -26.69 8.29
N VAL A 123 2.40 -25.88 7.43
CA VAL A 123 1.88 -26.29 6.12
C VAL A 123 2.54 -25.43 5.07
N THR A 124 3.38 -26.01 4.23
CA THR A 124 4.08 -25.29 3.15
C THR A 124 3.33 -25.50 1.83
N MET A 125 3.31 -24.54 0.91
CA MET A 125 2.91 -24.82 -0.47
C MET A 125 3.74 -25.97 -1.08
N GLU A 126 3.17 -26.76 -1.98
CA GLU A 126 3.90 -27.84 -2.68
C GLU A 126 4.96 -27.29 -3.61
N TRP A 127 4.65 -26.18 -4.30
CA TRP A 127 5.57 -25.48 -5.16
C TRP A 127 5.25 -23.98 -5.22
N TRP A 128 6.19 -23.19 -5.74
CA TRP A 128 6.13 -21.72 -5.75
C TRP A 128 4.97 -21.13 -6.56
N ASN A 129 4.33 -21.90 -7.44
CA ASN A 129 3.11 -21.47 -8.13
C ASN A 129 1.94 -21.17 -7.18
N ASP A 130 1.97 -21.75 -5.96
CA ASP A 130 1.00 -21.56 -4.91
C ASP A 130 1.56 -20.74 -3.73
N LEU A 131 2.59 -19.91 -3.95
CA LEU A 131 3.22 -19.07 -2.91
C LEU A 131 2.20 -18.24 -2.12
N TRP A 132 1.12 -17.82 -2.76
CA TRP A 132 0.03 -17.06 -2.13
C TRP A 132 -0.65 -17.81 -0.96
N LEU A 133 -0.57 -19.15 -0.90
CA LEU A 133 -1.05 -19.94 0.25
C LEU A 133 -0.31 -19.60 1.54
N ASN A 134 0.95 -19.17 1.43
CA ASN A 134 1.73 -18.66 2.54
C ASN A 134 1.46 -17.16 2.69
N GLU A 135 1.85 -16.38 1.68
CA GLU A 135 1.95 -14.92 1.79
C GLU A 135 0.58 -14.24 1.89
N GLY A 136 -0.36 -14.60 1.01
CA GLY A 136 -1.70 -14.02 1.04
C GLY A 136 -2.42 -14.28 2.37
N PHE A 137 -2.19 -15.46 2.98
CA PHE A 137 -2.76 -15.80 4.29
C PHE A 137 -2.10 -15.05 5.44
N ALA A 138 -0.77 -14.98 5.46
CA ALA A 138 -0.04 -14.22 6.45
C ALA A 138 -0.43 -12.72 6.39
N THR A 139 -0.49 -12.15 5.17
CA THR A 139 -0.92 -10.77 4.92
C THR A 139 -2.37 -10.51 5.31
N TRP A 140 -3.28 -11.47 5.14
CA TRP A 140 -4.66 -11.27 5.58
C TRP A 140 -4.79 -11.32 7.10
N ILE A 141 -4.20 -12.32 7.75
CA ILE A 141 -4.44 -12.58 9.17
C ILE A 141 -3.61 -11.68 10.10
N GLN A 142 -2.58 -10.99 9.60
CA GLN A 142 -1.91 -9.93 10.37
C GLN A 142 -2.91 -8.84 10.79
N PHE A 143 -3.86 -8.45 9.92
CA PHE A 143 -4.86 -7.43 10.24
C PHE A 143 -5.80 -7.91 11.35
N LEU A 144 -6.22 -9.18 11.29
CA LEU A 144 -7.08 -9.76 12.32
C LEU A 144 -6.38 -9.82 13.69
N ALA A 145 -5.11 -10.21 13.72
CA ALA A 145 -4.33 -10.27 14.95
C ALA A 145 -4.03 -8.88 15.52
N VAL A 146 -3.65 -7.93 14.67
CA VAL A 146 -3.39 -6.55 15.10
C VAL A 146 -4.66 -5.88 15.59
N ASP A 147 -5.80 -6.06 14.92
CA ASP A 147 -7.10 -5.54 15.38
C ASP A 147 -7.52 -6.14 16.73
N HIS A 148 -7.26 -7.42 16.96
CA HIS A 148 -7.50 -8.07 18.25
C HIS A 148 -6.62 -7.48 19.38
N VAL A 149 -5.35 -7.20 19.08
CA VAL A 149 -4.37 -6.76 20.09
C VAL A 149 -4.37 -5.25 20.31
N TYR A 150 -4.64 -4.47 19.25
CA TYR A 150 -4.60 -3.01 19.19
C TYR A 150 -5.82 -2.48 18.40
N PRO A 151 -7.06 -2.68 18.90
CA PRO A 151 -8.28 -2.25 18.20
C PRO A 151 -8.32 -0.73 17.96
N GLU A 152 -7.60 0.06 18.77
CA GLU A 152 -7.45 1.49 18.60
C GLU A 152 -6.69 1.91 17.32
N TYR A 153 -6.05 0.97 16.61
CA TYR A 153 -5.35 1.24 15.36
C TYR A 153 -6.28 1.32 14.15
N ASP A 154 -7.52 0.82 14.23
CA ASP A 154 -8.47 0.81 13.11
C ASP A 154 -7.85 0.25 11.81
N ILE A 155 -7.15 -0.89 11.95
CA ILE A 155 -6.28 -1.42 10.91
C ILE A 155 -7.08 -1.98 9.71
N TRP A 156 -8.32 -2.42 9.95
CA TRP A 156 -9.23 -2.86 8.88
C TRP A 156 -9.71 -1.73 7.98
N THR A 157 -9.82 -0.51 8.51
CA THR A 157 -10.05 0.66 7.65
C THR A 157 -8.80 0.93 6.81
N GLN A 158 -7.60 0.74 7.35
CA GLN A 158 -6.35 0.93 6.61
C GLN A 158 -6.14 -0.14 5.51
N PHE A 159 -6.62 -1.37 5.69
CA PHE A 159 -6.57 -2.46 4.68
C PHE A 159 -7.00 -2.01 3.28
N VAL A 160 -8.06 -1.19 3.16
CA VAL A 160 -8.56 -0.80 1.83
C VAL A 160 -7.56 0.08 1.07
N SER A 161 -6.75 0.87 1.78
CA SER A 161 -5.69 1.70 1.21
C SER A 161 -4.41 0.90 0.98
N ASP A 162 -3.99 0.18 2.00
CA ASP A 162 -2.62 -0.32 2.10
C ASP A 162 -2.46 -1.70 1.47
N THR A 163 -3.57 -2.42 1.27
CA THR A 163 -3.62 -3.74 0.63
C THR A 163 -4.48 -3.71 -0.63
N LEU A 164 -5.79 -3.45 -0.52
CA LEU A 164 -6.71 -3.58 -1.67
C LEU A 164 -6.34 -2.64 -2.81
N ALA A 165 -6.19 -1.34 -2.54
CA ALA A 165 -5.84 -0.39 -3.60
C ALA A 165 -4.41 -0.56 -4.11
N LEU A 166 -3.50 -1.09 -3.29
CA LEU A 166 -2.12 -1.37 -3.69
C LEU A 166 -2.09 -2.45 -4.78
N CYS A 167 -2.79 -3.57 -4.58
CA CYS A 167 -2.83 -4.67 -5.56
C CYS A 167 -3.52 -4.28 -6.88
N MET A 168 -4.53 -3.39 -6.82
CA MET A 168 -5.30 -2.99 -8.00
C MET A 168 -4.50 -2.11 -8.97
N ILE A 169 -3.37 -1.53 -8.57
CA ILE A 169 -2.53 -0.71 -9.46
C ILE A 169 -1.80 -1.57 -10.51
N PRO A 170 -0.94 -2.54 -10.12
CA PRO A 170 -0.30 -3.42 -11.09
C PRO A 170 -1.29 -4.36 -11.79
N ASP A 171 -2.38 -4.77 -11.12
CA ASP A 171 -3.35 -5.71 -11.70
C ASP A 171 -4.25 -5.10 -12.78
N ALA A 172 -4.28 -3.77 -12.88
CA ALA A 172 -4.93 -3.03 -13.97
C ALA A 172 -4.07 -2.94 -15.25
N LEU A 173 -2.85 -3.50 -15.25
CA LEU A 173 -1.95 -3.49 -16.39
C LEU A 173 -2.11 -4.76 -17.25
N HIS A 174 -1.74 -4.67 -18.52
CA HIS A 174 -1.66 -5.81 -19.44
C HIS A 174 -0.60 -6.83 -19.00
N HIS A 175 0.47 -6.35 -18.36
CA HIS A 175 1.63 -7.14 -17.93
C HIS A 175 1.61 -7.52 -16.44
N SER A 176 0.41 -7.70 -15.86
CA SER A 176 0.21 -8.35 -14.56
C SER A 176 0.37 -9.89 -14.68
N HIS A 177 -0.04 -10.64 -13.66
CA HIS A 177 -0.17 -12.09 -13.69
C HIS A 177 -1.35 -12.59 -12.84
N PRO A 178 -1.86 -13.82 -13.06
CA PRO A 178 -2.74 -14.49 -12.10
C PRO A 178 -2.03 -14.75 -10.77
N ILE A 179 -2.79 -14.92 -9.68
CA ILE A 179 -2.25 -15.30 -8.36
C ILE A 179 -1.58 -16.68 -8.45
N GLU A 180 -2.26 -17.64 -9.08
CA GLU A 180 -1.69 -18.94 -9.42
C GLU A 180 -0.94 -18.82 -10.75
N ILE A 181 0.38 -18.92 -10.71
CA ILE A 181 1.26 -18.72 -11.86
C ILE A 181 2.26 -19.87 -12.00
N ASP A 182 2.43 -20.38 -13.22
CA ASP A 182 3.39 -21.45 -13.50
C ASP A 182 4.83 -20.93 -13.38
N ILE A 183 5.64 -21.60 -12.53
CA ILE A 183 7.03 -21.22 -12.24
C ILE A 183 7.97 -22.30 -12.74
N LYS A 184 8.84 -21.92 -13.67
CA LYS A 184 9.79 -22.79 -14.38
C LYS A 184 11.24 -22.49 -14.05
N LYS A 185 11.56 -21.25 -13.68
CA LYS A 185 12.94 -20.80 -13.40
C LYS A 185 13.05 -20.15 -12.03
N PRO A 186 14.21 -20.24 -11.36
CA PRO A 186 14.42 -19.56 -10.08
C PRO A 186 14.20 -18.04 -10.11
N SER A 187 14.58 -17.36 -11.20
CA SER A 187 14.38 -15.91 -11.35
C SER A 187 12.90 -15.51 -11.34
N GLU A 188 12.02 -16.39 -11.84
CA GLU A 188 10.56 -16.17 -11.84
C GLU A 188 9.97 -16.24 -10.42
N ILE A 189 10.67 -16.90 -9.47
CA ILE A 189 10.25 -16.93 -8.06
C ILE A 189 10.37 -15.52 -7.46
N SER A 190 11.49 -14.82 -7.69
CA SER A 190 11.67 -13.44 -7.20
C SER A 190 10.61 -12.50 -7.75
N GLU A 191 10.18 -12.68 -9.00
CA GLU A 191 9.16 -11.83 -9.64
C GLU A 191 7.75 -11.97 -9.06
N ILE A 192 7.47 -13.07 -8.34
CA ILE A 192 6.14 -13.31 -7.75
C ILE A 192 6.10 -12.98 -6.26
N PHE A 193 7.20 -12.53 -5.67
CA PHE A 193 7.19 -11.82 -4.39
C PHE A 193 6.75 -10.36 -4.62
N ASP A 194 5.51 -10.18 -5.09
CA ASP A 194 4.95 -8.88 -5.48
C ASP A 194 3.52 -8.65 -4.92
N ASP A 195 2.97 -7.47 -5.19
CA ASP A 195 1.64 -7.07 -4.70
C ASP A 195 0.50 -8.01 -5.15
N ILE A 196 0.68 -8.83 -6.17
CA ILE A 196 -0.34 -9.80 -6.59
C ILE A 196 -0.38 -10.97 -5.60
N THR A 197 0.77 -11.54 -5.26
CA THR A 197 0.84 -12.68 -4.34
C THR A 197 0.40 -12.30 -2.92
N TYR A 198 0.88 -11.17 -2.42
CA TYR A 198 0.59 -10.67 -1.07
C TYR A 198 -0.80 -10.02 -1.01
N GLU A 199 -0.96 -8.90 -1.71
CA GLU A 199 -2.09 -7.99 -1.49
C GLU A 199 -3.36 -8.41 -2.24
N LYS A 200 -3.24 -8.92 -3.48
CA LYS A 200 -4.40 -9.51 -4.18
C LYS A 200 -4.79 -10.83 -3.52
N GLY A 201 -3.82 -11.68 -3.15
CA GLY A 201 -4.04 -12.91 -2.39
C GLY A 201 -4.83 -12.68 -1.10
N SER A 202 -4.37 -11.75 -0.26
CA SER A 202 -5.06 -11.39 0.99
C SER A 202 -6.43 -10.75 0.76
N SER A 203 -6.60 -9.97 -0.31
CA SER A 203 -7.89 -9.40 -0.69
C SER A 203 -8.90 -10.47 -1.15
N VAL A 204 -8.44 -11.52 -1.85
CA VAL A 204 -9.30 -12.67 -2.23
C VAL A 204 -9.72 -13.44 -0.98
N ILE A 205 -8.81 -13.59 -0.01
CA ILE A 205 -9.11 -14.22 1.28
C ILE A 205 -10.11 -13.38 2.08
N ARG A 206 -10.00 -12.05 2.07
CA ARG A 206 -10.97 -11.14 2.69
C ARG A 206 -12.35 -11.25 2.06
N LEU A 207 -12.43 -11.26 0.72
CA LEU A 207 -13.68 -11.50 -0.01
C LEU A 207 -14.30 -12.84 0.38
N LEU A 208 -13.47 -13.88 0.45
CA LEU A 208 -13.90 -15.22 0.83
C LEU A 208 -14.43 -15.27 2.27
N HIS A 209 -13.69 -14.74 3.24
CA HIS A 209 -14.08 -14.67 4.65
C HIS A 209 -15.44 -13.97 4.80
N ALA A 210 -15.62 -12.82 4.13
CA ALA A 210 -16.88 -12.10 4.13
C ALA A 210 -18.03 -12.88 3.47
N TYR A 211 -17.74 -13.70 2.46
CA TYR A 211 -18.76 -14.46 1.72
C TYR A 211 -19.24 -15.74 2.44
N ILE A 212 -18.34 -16.43 3.15
CA ILE A 212 -18.67 -17.69 3.85
C ILE A 212 -18.89 -17.53 5.35
N GLY A 213 -18.45 -16.41 5.93
CA GLY A 213 -18.55 -16.12 7.35
C GLY A 213 -17.41 -16.72 8.19
N ASP A 214 -17.13 -16.05 9.31
CA ASP A 214 -15.99 -16.36 10.19
C ASP A 214 -15.99 -17.80 10.73
N GLU A 215 -17.14 -18.31 11.19
CA GLU A 215 -17.22 -19.65 11.78
C GLU A 215 -16.84 -20.75 10.78
N ALA A 216 -17.39 -20.69 9.58
CA ALA A 216 -17.08 -21.63 8.51
C ALA A 216 -15.62 -21.48 8.06
N PHE A 217 -15.13 -20.25 7.96
CA PHE A 217 -13.75 -19.96 7.59
C PHE A 217 -12.76 -20.54 8.60
N ARG A 218 -12.90 -20.24 9.90
CA ARG A 218 -12.07 -20.80 10.98
C ARG A 218 -12.10 -22.32 11.01
N THR A 219 -13.29 -22.91 10.92
CA THR A 219 -13.44 -24.36 10.91
C THR A 219 -12.74 -25.00 9.72
N GLY A 220 -12.85 -24.41 8.53
CA GLY A 220 -12.16 -24.89 7.34
C GLY A 220 -10.65 -24.78 7.46
N LEU A 221 -10.11 -23.66 7.96
CA LEU A 221 -8.68 -23.48 8.19
C LEU A 221 -8.11 -24.44 9.23
N ALA A 222 -8.79 -24.62 10.37
CA ALA A 222 -8.35 -25.55 11.41
C ALA A 222 -8.25 -26.99 10.87
N ASN A 223 -9.25 -27.42 10.09
CA ASN A 223 -9.23 -28.75 9.46
C ASN A 223 -8.12 -28.88 8.41
N TYR A 224 -7.93 -27.85 7.57
CA TYR A 224 -6.85 -27.80 6.58
C TYR A 224 -5.47 -27.91 7.25
N LEU A 225 -5.20 -27.04 8.23
CA LEU A 225 -3.91 -27.04 8.93
C LEU A 225 -3.68 -28.37 9.67
N ALA A 226 -4.72 -28.99 10.25
CA ALA A 226 -4.61 -30.28 10.92
C ALA A 226 -4.28 -31.42 9.93
N GLU A 227 -4.91 -31.44 8.75
CA GLU A 227 -4.69 -32.49 7.74
C GLU A 227 -3.28 -32.42 7.11
N TYR A 228 -2.81 -31.20 6.84
CA TYR A 228 -1.55 -30.93 6.16
C TYR A 228 -0.38 -30.58 7.08
N SER A 229 -0.55 -30.66 8.40
CA SER A 229 0.52 -30.43 9.37
C SER A 229 1.77 -31.24 9.04
N TYR A 230 2.90 -30.54 8.91
CA TYR A 230 4.21 -31.06 8.51
C TYR A 230 4.29 -31.63 7.09
N LYS A 231 3.38 -31.21 6.20
CA LYS A 231 3.31 -31.61 4.80
C LYS A 231 3.20 -30.38 3.89
N ASN A 232 3.12 -30.67 2.61
CA ASN A 232 2.82 -29.69 1.58
C ASN A 232 1.34 -29.70 1.18
N ALA A 233 0.86 -28.59 0.64
CA ALA A 233 -0.49 -28.45 0.11
C ALA A 233 -0.53 -27.65 -1.20
N ILE A 234 -1.57 -27.89 -1.99
CA ILE A 234 -1.92 -27.13 -3.18
C ILE A 234 -3.21 -26.34 -2.95
N THR A 235 -3.49 -25.36 -3.81
CA THR A 235 -4.65 -24.47 -3.72
C THR A 235 -5.98 -25.23 -3.58
N GLU A 236 -6.17 -26.31 -4.33
CA GLU A 236 -7.39 -27.13 -4.26
C GLU A 236 -7.61 -27.80 -2.90
N ASN A 237 -6.56 -28.08 -2.13
CA ASN A 237 -6.70 -28.67 -0.80
C ASN A 237 -7.40 -27.71 0.16
N LEU A 238 -7.01 -26.43 0.15
CA LEU A 238 -7.63 -25.38 0.94
C LEU A 238 -9.09 -25.15 0.52
N TRP A 239 -9.35 -25.03 -0.78
CA TRP A 239 -10.70 -24.86 -1.32
C TRP A 239 -11.64 -25.99 -0.90
N SER A 240 -11.17 -27.24 -0.91
CA SER A 240 -11.99 -28.38 -0.48
C SER A 240 -12.43 -28.24 0.98
N HIS A 241 -11.53 -27.82 1.87
CA HIS A 241 -11.81 -27.66 3.29
C HIS A 241 -12.79 -26.52 3.57
N LEU A 242 -12.58 -25.36 2.93
CA LEU A 242 -13.47 -24.21 3.06
C LEU A 242 -14.86 -24.49 2.44
N SER A 243 -14.93 -25.21 1.32
CA SER A 243 -16.19 -25.62 0.69
C SER A 243 -17.02 -26.52 1.60
N ARG A 244 -16.38 -27.51 2.26
CA ARG A 244 -17.04 -28.42 3.20
C ARG A 244 -17.54 -27.68 4.44
N ALA A 245 -16.70 -26.83 5.04
CA ALA A 245 -17.05 -26.09 6.25
C ALA A 245 -18.19 -25.09 6.02
N SER A 246 -18.18 -24.39 4.87
CA SER A 246 -19.21 -23.42 4.48
C SER A 246 -20.48 -24.05 3.89
N LYS A 247 -20.47 -25.37 3.60
CA LYS A 247 -21.54 -26.06 2.87
C LYS A 247 -21.81 -25.45 1.48
N ARG A 248 -20.79 -24.88 0.84
CA ARG A 248 -20.84 -24.30 -0.51
C ARG A 248 -19.97 -25.14 -1.47
N PRO A 249 -20.54 -26.15 -2.16
CA PRO A 249 -19.75 -27.08 -2.97
C PRO A 249 -19.10 -26.44 -4.21
N HIS A 250 -19.62 -25.32 -4.69
CA HIS A 250 -19.12 -24.58 -5.87
C HIS A 250 -18.19 -23.42 -5.52
N LEU A 251 -17.69 -23.36 -4.28
CA LEU A 251 -16.82 -22.27 -3.85
C LEU A 251 -15.52 -22.21 -4.67
N SER A 252 -14.95 -23.37 -5.00
CA SER A 252 -13.78 -23.45 -5.88
C SER A 252 -14.04 -22.83 -7.26
N ASP A 253 -15.25 -22.96 -7.80
CA ASP A 253 -15.61 -22.40 -9.11
C ASP A 253 -15.66 -20.86 -9.08
N ILE A 254 -15.96 -20.28 -7.93
CA ILE A 254 -15.94 -18.82 -7.72
C ILE A 254 -14.48 -18.36 -7.62
N LEU A 255 -13.74 -18.98 -6.70
CA LEU A 255 -12.38 -18.55 -6.34
C LEU A 255 -11.37 -18.76 -7.46
N SER A 256 -11.56 -19.79 -8.29
CA SER A 256 -10.73 -19.99 -9.49
C SER A 256 -10.79 -18.80 -10.45
N THR A 257 -11.92 -18.08 -10.51
CA THR A 257 -12.02 -16.85 -11.33
C THR A 257 -11.24 -15.68 -10.74
N TRP A 258 -10.80 -15.76 -9.49
CA TRP A 258 -9.99 -14.73 -8.84
C TRP A 258 -8.50 -15.09 -8.80
N THR A 259 -8.17 -16.38 -8.76
CA THR A 259 -6.79 -16.85 -8.61
C THR A 259 -6.13 -17.24 -9.93
N LYS A 260 -6.85 -17.85 -10.87
CA LYS A 260 -6.28 -18.42 -12.12
C LYS A 260 -6.29 -17.48 -13.31
N GLN A 261 -6.86 -16.28 -13.16
CA GLN A 261 -6.87 -15.25 -14.21
C GLN A 261 -6.34 -13.92 -13.70
N MET A 262 -5.73 -13.17 -14.61
CA MET A 262 -5.15 -11.87 -14.38
C MET A 262 -6.23 -10.77 -14.33
N GLY A 263 -5.99 -9.72 -13.56
CA GLY A 263 -6.86 -8.55 -13.48
C GLY A 263 -8.05 -8.71 -12.54
N TYR A 264 -8.92 -7.69 -12.60
CA TYR A 264 -10.15 -7.60 -11.83
C TYR A 264 -11.25 -6.89 -12.65
N PRO A 265 -12.54 -7.05 -12.29
CA PRO A 265 -13.62 -6.49 -13.08
C PRO A 265 -13.93 -5.01 -12.76
N LEU A 266 -14.36 -4.30 -13.79
CA LEU A 266 -15.16 -3.09 -13.70
C LEU A 266 -16.64 -3.45 -13.82
N LEU A 267 -17.46 -2.99 -12.87
CA LEU A 267 -18.90 -3.11 -12.90
C LEU A 267 -19.54 -1.79 -13.35
N THR A 268 -20.10 -1.75 -14.55
CA THR A 268 -20.88 -0.61 -15.03
C THR A 268 -22.34 -0.79 -14.67
N VAL A 269 -22.89 0.16 -13.92
CA VAL A 269 -24.24 0.08 -13.38
C VAL A 269 -25.17 1.01 -14.16
N THR A 270 -26.39 0.56 -14.39
CA THR A 270 -27.52 1.41 -14.77
C THR A 270 -28.72 1.06 -13.91
N GLN A 271 -29.65 2.00 -13.75
CA GLN A 271 -30.80 1.82 -12.89
C GLN A 271 -32.11 2.30 -13.53
N GLU A 272 -33.21 1.64 -13.17
CA GLU A 272 -34.57 2.00 -13.56
C GLU A 272 -35.48 1.89 -12.32
N GLN A 273 -36.25 2.94 -12.02
CA GLN A 273 -37.27 2.87 -10.95
C GLN A 273 -38.49 2.09 -11.44
N ARG A 274 -38.92 1.06 -10.70
CA ARG A 274 -40.11 0.26 -10.98
C ARG A 274 -41.05 0.25 -9.77
N GLY A 275 -42.00 1.19 -9.75
CA GLY A 275 -42.86 1.37 -8.57
C GLY A 275 -42.02 1.76 -7.35
N ASN A 276 -42.07 0.95 -6.29
CA ASN A 276 -41.26 1.14 -5.08
C ASN A 276 -39.93 0.39 -5.09
N ASP A 277 -39.59 -0.26 -6.21
CA ASP A 277 -38.40 -1.10 -6.35
C ASP A 277 -37.42 -0.47 -7.36
N ARG A 278 -36.15 -0.86 -7.27
CA ARG A 278 -35.12 -0.45 -8.23
C ARG A 278 -34.62 -1.64 -9.03
N LEU A 279 -34.73 -1.58 -10.36
CA LEU A 279 -34.02 -2.51 -11.23
C LEU A 279 -32.61 -1.98 -11.46
N LEU A 280 -31.61 -2.77 -11.09
CA LEU A 280 -30.21 -2.55 -11.48
C LEU A 280 -29.85 -3.46 -12.65
N LYS A 281 -29.22 -2.89 -13.66
CA LYS A 281 -28.55 -3.63 -14.71
C LYS A 281 -27.04 -3.43 -14.53
N ILE A 282 -26.33 -4.53 -14.33
CA ILE A 282 -24.89 -4.54 -14.05
C ILE A 282 -24.18 -5.26 -15.20
N GLU A 283 -23.22 -4.59 -15.82
CA GLU A 283 -22.33 -5.13 -16.85
C GLU A 283 -20.91 -5.26 -16.28
N GLN A 284 -20.21 -6.36 -16.59
CA GLN A 284 -18.82 -6.56 -16.20
C GLN A 284 -17.88 -6.59 -17.39
N THR A 285 -16.74 -5.93 -17.23
CA THR A 285 -15.58 -6.01 -18.13
C THR A 285 -14.30 -6.10 -17.30
N ARG A 286 -13.18 -6.54 -17.87
CA ARG A 286 -11.88 -6.39 -17.19
C ARG A 286 -11.53 -4.90 -17.13
N PHE A 287 -11.11 -4.42 -15.95
CA PHE A 287 -10.59 -3.06 -15.82
C PHE A 287 -9.13 -3.00 -16.29
N LEU A 288 -8.85 -2.08 -17.21
CA LEU A 288 -7.49 -1.77 -17.68
C LEU A 288 -7.20 -0.27 -17.54
N ALA A 289 -6.03 0.06 -16.99
CA ALA A 289 -5.68 1.43 -16.65
C ALA A 289 -5.47 2.35 -17.87
N ASP A 290 -5.20 1.78 -19.05
CA ASP A 290 -5.08 2.52 -20.32
C ASP A 290 -6.44 2.85 -20.97
N GLY A 291 -7.52 2.23 -20.49
CA GLY A 291 -8.88 2.34 -21.01
C GLY A 291 -9.21 1.38 -22.15
N SER A 292 -8.32 0.44 -22.48
CA SER A 292 -8.58 -0.60 -23.47
C SER A 292 -9.51 -1.70 -22.92
N ALA A 293 -10.03 -2.54 -23.80
CA ALA A 293 -10.83 -3.71 -23.45
C ALA A 293 -10.31 -4.94 -24.16
N ASP A 294 -10.16 -6.05 -23.45
CA ASP A 294 -9.64 -7.31 -23.99
C ASP A 294 -10.68 -8.46 -24.01
N GLY A 295 -11.92 -8.21 -23.56
CA GLY A 295 -13.11 -9.04 -23.75
C GLY A 295 -13.11 -10.44 -23.10
N ALA A 296 -11.97 -10.96 -22.69
CA ALA A 296 -11.77 -12.39 -22.46
C ALA A 296 -12.10 -12.89 -21.04
N ALA A 297 -12.02 -12.03 -20.01
CA ALA A 297 -12.12 -12.45 -18.62
C ALA A 297 -13.49 -12.15 -18.00
N ARG A 298 -14.06 -13.11 -17.26
CA ARG A 298 -15.28 -12.94 -16.46
C ARG A 298 -15.06 -13.47 -15.06
N TRP A 299 -15.67 -12.81 -14.08
CA TRP A 299 -15.59 -13.18 -12.68
C TRP A 299 -16.95 -13.63 -12.18
N LYS A 300 -16.93 -14.56 -11.22
CA LYS A 300 -18.09 -14.84 -10.37
C LYS A 300 -18.01 -13.95 -9.14
N ILE A 301 -18.94 -13.01 -9.03
CA ILE A 301 -18.81 -11.86 -8.11
C ILE A 301 -19.94 -11.87 -7.10
N PRO A 302 -19.65 -12.12 -5.81
CA PRO A 302 -20.53 -11.72 -4.71
C PRO A 302 -20.55 -10.18 -4.61
N ILE A 303 -21.73 -9.57 -4.77
CA ILE A 303 -21.89 -8.11 -4.72
C ILE A 303 -22.77 -7.77 -3.51
N ASN A 304 -22.19 -7.07 -2.55
CA ASN A 304 -22.91 -6.55 -1.40
C ASN A 304 -23.38 -5.12 -1.67
N ILE A 305 -24.59 -4.78 -1.23
CA ILE A 305 -25.20 -3.46 -1.45
C ILE A 305 -25.65 -2.86 -0.11
N CYS A 306 -25.35 -1.58 0.10
CA CYS A 306 -25.97 -0.74 1.12
C CYS A 306 -26.75 0.42 0.48
N THR A 307 -27.70 0.96 1.26
CA THR A 307 -28.55 2.08 0.85
C THR A 307 -28.65 3.09 1.97
N LYS A 308 -29.24 4.26 1.69
CA LYS A 308 -29.46 5.33 2.67
C LYS A 308 -30.08 4.88 3.99
N SER A 309 -31.02 3.94 3.96
CA SER A 309 -31.71 3.46 5.17
C SER A 309 -30.84 2.54 6.03
N ASN A 310 -29.85 1.88 5.43
CA ASN A 310 -28.98 0.90 6.08
C ASN A 310 -27.55 1.06 5.54
N PRO A 311 -26.86 2.18 5.84
CA PRO A 311 -25.62 2.54 5.17
C PRO A 311 -24.42 1.63 5.52
N ASN A 312 -24.52 0.92 6.64
CA ASN A 312 -23.45 0.06 7.18
C ASN A 312 -23.87 -1.43 7.23
N GLU A 313 -24.96 -1.80 6.60
CA GLU A 313 -25.45 -3.18 6.55
C GLU A 313 -25.78 -3.57 5.10
N SER A 314 -25.47 -4.82 4.74
CA SER A 314 -25.77 -5.33 3.42
C SER A 314 -27.27 -5.63 3.32
N VAL A 315 -28.03 -4.77 2.66
CA VAL A 315 -29.48 -4.97 2.44
C VAL A 315 -29.78 -6.02 1.38
N HIS A 316 -28.86 -6.19 0.43
CA HIS A 316 -28.94 -7.20 -0.62
C HIS A 316 -27.57 -7.82 -0.87
N GLN A 317 -27.54 -9.14 -1.07
CA GLN A 317 -26.39 -9.87 -1.58
C GLN A 317 -26.75 -10.38 -2.97
N LEU A 318 -26.16 -9.78 -3.99
CA LEU A 318 -26.32 -10.20 -5.38
C LEU A 318 -25.17 -11.14 -5.75
N PHE A 319 -25.39 -11.96 -6.77
CA PHE A 319 -24.37 -12.85 -7.31
C PHE A 319 -24.36 -12.77 -8.83
N MET A 320 -23.26 -12.26 -9.38
CA MET A 320 -23.01 -12.21 -10.81
C MET A 320 -22.31 -13.51 -11.21
N ASN A 321 -22.95 -14.32 -12.06
CA ASN A 321 -22.51 -15.69 -12.33
C ASN A 321 -21.58 -15.81 -13.57
N GLY A 322 -20.63 -14.88 -13.72
CA GLY A 322 -19.71 -14.89 -14.86
C GLY A 322 -20.33 -14.51 -16.21
N GLU A 323 -21.54 -13.96 -16.22
CA GLU A 323 -22.19 -13.42 -17.42
C GLU A 323 -21.70 -12.00 -17.71
N ASP A 324 -21.79 -11.55 -18.97
CA ASP A 324 -21.42 -10.19 -19.38
C ASP A 324 -22.26 -9.14 -18.65
N GLN A 325 -23.56 -9.43 -18.49
CA GLN A 325 -24.52 -8.51 -17.93
C GLN A 325 -25.63 -9.29 -17.22
N GLN A 326 -26.08 -8.79 -16.07
CA GLN A 326 -27.19 -9.37 -15.33
C GLN A 326 -28.08 -8.27 -14.74
N GLU A 327 -29.38 -8.55 -14.62
CA GLU A 327 -30.36 -7.65 -14.01
C GLU A 327 -30.75 -8.13 -12.62
N PHE A 328 -30.92 -7.20 -11.68
CA PHE A 328 -31.27 -7.46 -10.29
C PHE A 328 -32.35 -6.48 -9.83
N LEU A 329 -33.45 -7.00 -9.30
CA LEU A 329 -34.51 -6.18 -8.70
C LEU A 329 -34.24 -6.01 -7.20
N LEU A 330 -34.07 -4.76 -6.76
CA LEU A 330 -33.96 -4.40 -5.36
C LEU A 330 -35.32 -3.95 -4.84
N GLU A 331 -35.91 -4.75 -3.96
CA GLU A 331 -37.22 -4.46 -3.39
C GLU A 331 -37.15 -3.30 -2.39
N LYS A 332 -38.16 -2.43 -2.39
CA LYS A 332 -38.32 -1.33 -1.42
C LYS A 332 -37.17 -0.32 -1.41
N VAL A 333 -36.57 -0.08 -2.57
CA VAL A 333 -35.57 0.98 -2.78
C VAL A 333 -36.20 2.10 -3.61
N SER A 334 -36.42 3.24 -2.97
CA SER A 334 -37.13 4.36 -3.57
C SER A 334 -36.24 5.17 -4.52
N GLU A 335 -36.86 6.08 -5.28
CA GLU A 335 -36.12 6.90 -6.24
C GLU A 335 -35.05 7.78 -5.57
N SER A 336 -35.31 8.22 -4.35
CA SER A 336 -34.46 9.13 -3.57
C SER A 336 -33.42 8.44 -2.68
N ASP A 337 -33.44 7.11 -2.61
CA ASP A 337 -32.42 6.34 -1.91
C ASP A 337 -31.18 6.20 -2.79
N TRP A 338 -30.02 6.60 -2.25
CA TRP A 338 -28.75 6.25 -2.86
C TRP A 338 -28.47 4.77 -2.69
N ILE A 339 -27.73 4.21 -3.64
CA ILE A 339 -27.34 2.80 -3.69
C ILE A 339 -25.83 2.74 -3.85
N LYS A 340 -25.15 2.07 -2.91
CA LYS A 340 -23.72 1.82 -2.97
C LYS A 340 -23.49 0.31 -3.03
N LEU A 341 -22.77 -0.12 -4.06
CA LEU A 341 -22.30 -1.50 -4.25
C LEU A 341 -20.92 -1.62 -3.61
N ASN A 342 -20.49 -2.84 -3.29
CA ASN A 342 -19.21 -3.11 -2.64
C ASN A 342 -19.12 -2.48 -1.25
N LEU A 343 -20.11 -2.76 -0.40
CA LEU A 343 -20.12 -2.32 1.01
C LEU A 343 -18.80 -2.69 1.71
N PHE A 344 -18.20 -1.72 2.41
CA PHE A 344 -16.89 -1.81 3.06
C PHE A 344 -15.71 -2.14 2.14
N SER A 345 -15.88 -2.08 0.82
CA SER A 345 -14.82 -2.33 -0.16
C SER A 345 -14.21 -3.72 0.05
N VAL A 346 -15.06 -4.72 0.18
CA VAL A 346 -14.67 -6.13 0.39
C VAL A 346 -14.28 -6.80 -0.92
N GLY A 347 -14.98 -6.47 -2.00
CA GLY A 347 -14.75 -7.02 -3.33
C GLY A 347 -13.62 -6.31 -4.06
N ILE A 348 -12.87 -7.08 -4.85
CA ILE A 348 -11.77 -6.62 -5.69
C ILE A 348 -12.34 -6.20 -7.04
N TYR A 349 -13.15 -5.15 -7.06
CA TYR A 349 -13.73 -4.65 -8.30
C TYR A 349 -14.07 -3.18 -8.17
N ARG A 350 -14.12 -2.49 -9.31
CA ARG A 350 -14.50 -1.07 -9.38
C ARG A 350 -15.94 -0.93 -9.83
N VAL A 351 -16.59 0.17 -9.45
CA VAL A 351 -17.97 0.45 -9.87
C VAL A 351 -18.05 1.77 -10.64
N ASN A 352 -18.55 1.69 -11.88
CA ASN A 352 -18.86 2.84 -12.71
C ASN A 352 -20.37 3.14 -12.62
N TYR A 353 -20.69 4.19 -11.84
CA TYR A 353 -22.05 4.68 -11.66
C TYR A 353 -22.40 5.76 -12.69
N PRO A 354 -23.66 5.86 -13.15
CA PRO A 354 -24.10 7.02 -13.90
C PRO A 354 -24.11 8.27 -12.99
N HIS A 355 -23.92 9.46 -13.57
CA HIS A 355 -23.83 10.71 -12.79
C HIS A 355 -24.98 10.91 -11.79
N CYS A 356 -26.22 10.58 -12.16
CA CYS A 356 -27.36 10.71 -11.25
C CYS A 356 -27.24 9.83 -9.98
N MET A 357 -26.62 8.66 -10.07
CA MET A 357 -26.34 7.81 -8.91
C MET A 357 -25.19 8.39 -8.08
N LEU A 358 -24.12 8.88 -8.72
CA LEU A 358 -23.03 9.56 -8.01
C LEU A 358 -23.53 10.77 -7.23
N ASP A 359 -24.36 11.61 -7.84
CA ASP A 359 -24.94 12.79 -7.20
C ASP A 359 -25.81 12.39 -5.99
N SER A 360 -26.56 11.28 -6.09
CA SER A 360 -27.38 10.78 -4.98
C SER A 360 -26.56 10.31 -3.77
N ILE A 361 -25.31 9.87 -4.00
CA ILE A 361 -24.39 9.37 -2.96
C ILE A 361 -23.72 10.52 -2.18
N ILE A 362 -23.57 11.71 -2.78
CA ILE A 362 -22.89 12.86 -2.19
C ILE A 362 -23.34 13.17 -0.75
N PRO A 363 -24.65 13.23 -0.43
CA PRO A 363 -25.09 13.46 0.94
C PRO A 363 -24.52 12.46 1.95
N GLY A 364 -24.43 11.17 1.58
CA GLY A 364 -23.91 10.11 2.44
C GLY A 364 -22.40 10.23 2.75
N ILE A 365 -21.66 10.91 1.86
CA ILE A 365 -20.25 11.27 2.08
C ILE A 365 -20.19 12.48 3.02
N GLN A 366 -20.98 13.51 2.73
CA GLN A 366 -20.96 14.79 3.46
C GLN A 366 -21.40 14.65 4.92
N ASP A 367 -22.44 13.86 5.18
CA ASP A 367 -22.95 13.59 6.53
C ASP A 367 -22.23 12.43 7.23
N GLN A 368 -21.26 11.81 6.56
CA GLN A 368 -20.48 10.66 7.02
C GLN A 368 -21.32 9.44 7.42
N SER A 369 -22.55 9.30 6.89
CA SER A 369 -23.35 8.08 7.08
C SER A 369 -22.74 6.87 6.37
N LEU A 370 -22.06 7.08 5.24
CA LEU A 370 -21.22 6.06 4.60
C LEU A 370 -19.95 5.83 5.42
N SER A 371 -19.56 4.57 5.58
CA SER A 371 -18.31 4.19 6.25
C SER A 371 -17.07 4.82 5.60
N PRO A 372 -15.96 5.02 6.34
CA PRO A 372 -14.69 5.45 5.75
C PRO A 372 -14.23 4.58 4.59
N GLN A 373 -14.43 3.25 4.65
CA GLN A 373 -14.09 2.31 3.58
C GLN A 373 -14.90 2.58 2.31
N ASP A 374 -16.19 2.89 2.43
CA ASP A 374 -17.05 3.18 1.29
C ASP A 374 -16.76 4.56 0.68
N ARG A 375 -16.52 5.58 1.52
CA ARG A 375 -16.03 6.89 1.05
C ARG A 375 -14.70 6.72 0.33
N PHE A 376 -13.76 5.97 0.90
CA PHE A 376 -12.52 5.60 0.23
C PHE A 376 -12.78 4.97 -1.15
N ASN A 377 -13.64 3.96 -1.26
CA ASN A 377 -13.86 3.26 -2.52
C ASN A 377 -14.48 4.15 -3.60
N ILE A 378 -15.45 4.99 -3.25
CA ILE A 378 -16.10 5.90 -4.21
C ILE A 378 -15.06 6.82 -4.87
N GLN A 379 -14.19 7.46 -4.08
CA GLN A 379 -13.19 8.36 -4.64
C GLN A 379 -12.08 7.61 -5.39
N THR A 380 -11.64 6.44 -4.93
CA THR A 380 -10.64 5.64 -5.66
C THR A 380 -11.17 5.14 -7.01
N ASP A 381 -12.44 4.76 -7.08
CA ASP A 381 -13.05 4.26 -8.31
C ASP A 381 -13.18 5.40 -9.31
N LEU A 382 -13.64 6.58 -8.87
CA LEU A 382 -13.75 7.74 -9.73
C LEU A 382 -12.39 8.19 -10.29
N TYR A 383 -11.34 8.15 -9.48
CA TYR A 383 -9.98 8.42 -9.95
C TYR A 383 -9.48 7.40 -10.98
N ALA A 384 -9.68 6.10 -10.74
CA ALA A 384 -9.28 5.05 -11.66
C ALA A 384 -10.09 5.09 -12.97
N LEU A 385 -11.39 5.40 -12.90
CA LEU A 385 -12.25 5.63 -14.05
C LEU A 385 -11.81 6.86 -14.86
N ALA A 386 -11.39 7.94 -14.19
CA ALA A 386 -10.81 9.09 -14.86
C ALA A 386 -9.48 8.75 -15.55
N ARG A 387 -8.58 8.00 -14.88
CA ARG A 387 -7.31 7.54 -15.44
C ARG A 387 -7.49 6.68 -16.71
N SER A 388 -8.48 5.79 -16.69
CA SER A 388 -8.84 4.90 -17.80
C SER A 388 -9.80 5.55 -18.82
N ASN A 389 -10.07 6.86 -18.71
CA ASN A 389 -10.95 7.61 -19.61
C ASN A 389 -12.40 7.10 -19.70
N HIS A 390 -12.87 6.38 -18.69
CA HIS A 390 -14.30 6.06 -18.49
C HIS A 390 -15.08 7.24 -17.90
N MET A 391 -14.38 8.16 -17.22
CA MET A 391 -14.90 9.44 -16.73
C MET A 391 -13.88 10.56 -16.95
N ASN A 392 -14.26 11.82 -16.70
CA ASN A 392 -13.33 12.94 -16.77
C ASN A 392 -12.72 13.22 -15.39
N TYR A 393 -11.43 13.57 -15.32
CA TYR A 393 -10.80 13.98 -14.05
C TYR A 393 -11.49 15.17 -13.38
N THR A 394 -12.16 16.04 -14.14
CA THR A 394 -12.96 17.12 -13.54
C THR A 394 -14.10 16.58 -12.69
N ASP A 395 -14.66 15.41 -12.98
CA ASP A 395 -15.70 14.78 -12.15
C ASP A 395 -15.12 14.34 -10.81
N TYR A 396 -13.92 13.74 -10.81
CA TYR A 396 -13.16 13.43 -9.60
C TYR A 396 -12.87 14.69 -8.76
N LEU A 397 -12.31 15.74 -9.37
CA LEU A 397 -11.95 16.97 -8.65
C LEU A 397 -13.19 17.74 -8.14
N LYS A 398 -14.32 17.67 -8.87
CA LYS A 398 -15.61 18.21 -8.42
C LYS A 398 -16.13 17.44 -7.23
N LEU A 399 -16.12 16.10 -7.27
CA LEU A 399 -16.56 15.26 -6.16
C LEU A 399 -15.76 15.58 -4.89
N LEU A 400 -14.44 15.65 -4.98
CA LEU A 400 -13.59 16.00 -3.83
C LEU A 400 -13.98 17.37 -3.24
N ARG A 401 -14.13 18.40 -4.09
CA ARG A 401 -14.47 19.76 -3.67
C ARG A 401 -15.87 19.83 -3.04
N GLN A 402 -16.83 19.05 -3.54
CA GLN A 402 -18.22 19.08 -3.10
C GLN A 402 -18.48 18.20 -1.87
N ALA A 403 -17.85 17.02 -1.79
CA ALA A 403 -18.22 15.98 -0.82
C ALA A 403 -17.17 15.74 0.28
N TYR A 404 -15.87 15.94 0.01
CA TYR A 404 -14.79 15.54 0.92
C TYR A 404 -14.20 16.69 1.75
N ARG A 405 -14.70 17.93 1.60
CA ARG A 405 -14.21 19.08 2.37
C ARG A 405 -14.33 18.92 3.90
N HIS A 406 -15.22 18.07 4.38
CA HIS A 406 -15.43 17.79 5.80
C HIS A 406 -14.84 16.45 6.26
N GLU A 407 -14.17 15.71 5.37
CA GLU A 407 -13.52 14.44 5.71
C GLU A 407 -12.49 14.62 6.82
N ASP A 408 -12.39 13.62 7.69
CA ASP A 408 -11.49 13.60 8.85
C ASP A 408 -10.83 12.23 9.09
N ASN A 409 -11.15 11.22 8.28
CA ASN A 409 -10.52 9.91 8.38
C ASN A 409 -9.14 9.87 7.71
N LEU A 410 -8.16 9.28 8.39
CA LEU A 410 -6.78 9.15 7.91
C LEU A 410 -6.70 8.39 6.58
N THR A 411 -7.31 7.21 6.49
CA THR A 411 -7.23 6.34 5.32
C THR A 411 -7.78 7.02 4.07
N VAL A 412 -8.94 7.69 4.21
CA VAL A 412 -9.55 8.43 3.11
C VAL A 412 -8.61 9.55 2.64
N TRP A 413 -8.05 10.33 3.57
CA TRP A 413 -7.09 11.39 3.23
C TRP A 413 -5.78 10.86 2.64
N LYS A 414 -5.22 9.76 3.17
CA LYS A 414 -4.03 9.08 2.63
C LYS A 414 -4.23 8.78 1.15
N SER A 415 -5.38 8.20 0.81
CA SER A 415 -5.74 7.84 -0.56
C SER A 415 -5.89 9.05 -1.49
N ILE A 416 -6.69 10.05 -1.07
CA ILE A 416 -6.90 11.29 -1.84
C ILE A 416 -5.56 11.97 -2.09
N ILE A 417 -4.71 12.08 -1.07
CA ILE A 417 -3.40 12.72 -1.18
C ILE A 417 -2.46 11.93 -2.11
N LYS A 418 -2.44 10.60 -2.05
CA LYS A 418 -1.65 9.76 -2.98
C LYS A 418 -2.05 10.03 -4.43
N GLN A 419 -3.36 10.06 -4.71
CA GLN A 419 -3.91 10.31 -6.05
C GLN A 419 -3.65 11.74 -6.56
N LEU A 420 -3.81 12.74 -5.68
CA LEU A 420 -3.50 14.14 -6.01
C LEU A 420 -1.99 14.33 -6.21
N THR A 421 -1.15 13.64 -5.44
CA THR A 421 0.32 13.68 -5.62
C THR A 421 0.71 13.09 -6.99
N ASP A 422 0.11 11.96 -7.38
CA ASP A 422 0.35 11.36 -8.71
C ASP A 422 -0.06 12.33 -9.84
N LEU A 423 -1.23 12.96 -9.76
CA LEU A 423 -1.65 13.97 -10.75
C LEU A 423 -0.73 15.19 -10.77
N ASN A 424 -0.33 15.69 -9.60
CA ASN A 424 0.58 16.82 -9.51
C ASN A 424 1.93 16.52 -10.15
N SER A 425 2.39 15.26 -10.05
CA SER A 425 3.61 14.76 -10.65
C SER A 425 3.54 14.79 -12.20
N ILE A 426 2.39 14.45 -12.78
CA ILE A 426 2.16 14.50 -14.23
C ILE A 426 2.21 15.95 -14.74
N PHE A 427 1.73 16.92 -13.95
CA PHE A 427 1.74 18.34 -14.33
C PHE A 427 3.13 18.99 -14.34
N ASP A 428 4.20 18.28 -13.97
CA ASP A 428 5.58 18.69 -14.28
C ASP A 428 5.86 18.80 -15.78
N TYR A 429 5.06 18.11 -16.59
CA TYR A 429 5.15 18.09 -18.04
C TYR A 429 4.00 18.83 -18.72
N ALA A 430 3.17 19.56 -17.95
CA ALA A 430 2.05 20.34 -18.47
C ALA A 430 2.52 21.35 -19.54
N SER A 431 1.80 21.39 -20.67
CA SER A 431 2.02 22.33 -21.76
C SER A 431 1.39 23.70 -21.50
N ILE A 432 0.31 23.76 -20.71
CA ILE A 432 -0.39 24.99 -20.33
C ILE A 432 0.31 25.60 -19.12
N ASN A 433 0.79 26.83 -19.30
CA ASN A 433 1.42 27.60 -18.23
C ASN A 433 0.51 27.71 -17.00
N ASN A 434 1.09 27.53 -15.81
CA ASN A 434 0.44 27.58 -14.50
C ASN A 434 -0.46 26.40 -14.09
N THR A 435 -0.69 25.36 -14.92
CA THR A 435 -1.53 24.20 -14.53
C THR A 435 -1.09 23.61 -13.19
N LYS A 436 0.21 23.29 -13.04
CA LYS A 436 0.77 22.78 -11.78
C LYS A 436 0.53 23.71 -10.59
N LYS A 437 0.73 25.01 -10.77
CA LYS A 437 0.55 26.01 -9.70
C LYS A 437 -0.91 26.14 -9.27
N LEU A 438 -1.84 26.15 -10.23
CA LEU A 438 -3.28 26.15 -9.93
C LEU A 438 -3.70 24.87 -9.22
N PHE A 439 -3.13 23.73 -9.62
CA PHE A 439 -3.41 22.45 -8.99
C PHE A 439 -2.87 22.37 -7.55
N GLN A 440 -1.66 22.85 -7.30
CA GLN A 440 -1.11 22.99 -5.94
C GLN A 440 -1.98 23.89 -5.05
N ALA A 441 -2.52 24.98 -5.60
CA ALA A 441 -3.46 25.86 -4.90
C ALA A 441 -4.79 25.14 -4.59
N TYR A 442 -5.31 24.35 -5.52
CA TYR A 442 -6.47 23.49 -5.30
C TYR A 442 -6.25 22.48 -4.16
N ILE A 443 -5.09 21.82 -4.12
CA ILE A 443 -4.75 20.88 -3.04
C ILE A 443 -4.76 21.60 -1.68
N CYS A 444 -4.15 22.78 -1.59
CA CYS A 444 -4.15 23.58 -0.37
C CYS A 444 -5.55 24.03 0.06
N ASP A 445 -6.40 24.44 -0.90
CA ASP A 445 -7.79 24.81 -0.63
C ASP A 445 -8.62 23.62 -0.11
N LEU A 446 -8.48 22.45 -0.74
CA LEU A 446 -9.17 21.24 -0.32
C LEU A 446 -8.79 20.82 1.11
N LEU A 447 -7.50 20.89 1.45
CA LEU A 447 -6.98 20.54 2.78
C LEU A 447 -7.18 21.63 3.84
N SER A 448 -7.62 22.83 3.45
CA SER A 448 -7.67 24.00 4.36
C SER A 448 -8.51 23.76 5.60
N ASN A 449 -9.66 23.09 5.47
CA ASN A 449 -10.56 22.80 6.58
C ASN A 449 -9.90 21.86 7.60
N ILE A 450 -9.42 20.70 7.16
CA ILE A 450 -8.76 19.73 8.06
C ILE A 450 -7.46 20.31 8.64
N HIS A 451 -6.67 21.04 7.85
CA HIS A 451 -5.48 21.74 8.33
C HIS A 451 -5.80 22.75 9.42
N SER A 452 -6.93 23.46 9.37
CA SER A 452 -7.31 24.43 10.41
C SER A 452 -7.64 23.78 11.76
N LYS A 453 -8.02 22.50 11.75
CA LYS A 453 -8.32 21.70 12.96
C LYS A 453 -7.08 21.05 13.57
N LEU A 454 -6.00 20.92 12.79
CA LEU A 454 -4.76 20.25 13.19
C LEU A 454 -3.71 21.28 13.63
N LEU A 455 -3.29 21.21 14.89
CA LEU A 455 -2.21 22.04 15.41
C LEU A 455 -0.84 21.43 15.06
N TRP A 456 0.24 22.19 15.16
CA TRP A 456 1.60 21.65 14.99
C TRP A 456 2.03 20.75 16.15
N ASP A 457 1.60 21.09 17.36
CA ASP A 457 1.90 20.33 18.56
C ASP A 457 0.70 19.43 18.92
N PRO A 458 0.93 18.21 19.43
CA PRO A 458 -0.13 17.28 19.75
C PRO A 458 -1.04 17.80 20.87
N LEU A 459 -2.34 17.55 20.73
CA LEU A 459 -3.30 17.78 21.80
C LEU A 459 -3.14 16.73 22.92
N PRO A 460 -3.50 17.05 24.17
CA PRO A 460 -3.57 16.05 25.23
C PRO A 460 -4.49 14.89 24.83
N ASN A 461 -4.02 13.65 24.98
CA ASN A 461 -4.75 12.42 24.61
C ASN A 461 -5.12 12.29 23.13
N GLU A 462 -4.33 12.88 22.24
CA GLU A 462 -4.50 12.65 20.81
C GLU A 462 -4.29 11.17 20.43
N GLY A 463 -5.24 10.61 19.68
CA GLY A 463 -5.15 9.24 19.16
C GLY A 463 -4.12 9.07 18.03
N SER A 464 -3.70 7.83 17.79
CA SER A 464 -2.73 7.45 16.76
C SER A 464 -3.11 7.98 15.36
N GLN A 465 -4.38 7.81 14.98
CA GLN A 465 -4.94 8.25 13.70
C GLN A 465 -4.82 9.77 13.49
N ALA A 466 -5.16 10.56 14.51
CA ALA A 466 -5.06 12.02 14.45
C ALA A 466 -3.60 12.49 14.37
N ALA A 467 -2.68 11.81 15.07
CA ALA A 467 -1.26 12.12 15.01
C ALA A 467 -0.66 11.88 13.61
N MET A 468 -1.03 10.78 12.96
CA MET A 468 -0.64 10.46 11.58
C MET A 468 -1.28 11.45 10.59
N LEU A 469 -2.57 11.76 10.75
CA LEU A 469 -3.28 12.70 9.88
C LEU A 469 -2.66 14.10 9.95
N ARG A 470 -2.25 14.56 11.13
CA ARG A 470 -1.47 15.80 11.27
C ARG A 470 -0.19 15.77 10.42
N GLY A 471 0.63 14.72 10.56
CA GLY A 471 1.87 14.59 9.81
C GLY A 471 1.63 14.65 8.30
N LEU A 472 0.63 13.91 7.84
CA LEU A 472 0.22 13.85 6.45
C LEU A 472 -0.23 15.22 5.91
N VAL A 473 -1.19 15.88 6.59
CA VAL A 473 -1.75 17.16 6.14
C VAL A 473 -0.70 18.28 6.19
N LEU A 474 0.11 18.36 7.25
CA LEU A 474 1.18 19.37 7.34
C LEU A 474 2.21 19.19 6.23
N THR A 475 2.59 17.95 5.93
CA THR A 475 3.51 17.64 4.82
C THR A 475 2.92 18.17 3.51
N GLN A 476 1.68 17.83 3.20
CA GLN A 476 1.04 18.24 1.95
C GLN A 476 0.86 19.75 1.83
N MET A 477 0.47 20.43 2.90
CA MET A 477 0.37 21.90 2.90
C MET A 477 1.74 22.55 2.64
N GLY A 478 2.80 22.04 3.25
CA GLY A 478 4.16 22.55 3.07
C GLY A 478 4.69 22.37 1.65
N ILE A 479 4.61 21.15 1.11
CA ILE A 479 5.18 20.83 -0.21
C ILE A 479 4.38 21.40 -1.39
N ASN A 480 3.10 21.75 -1.17
CA ASN A 480 2.25 22.40 -2.17
C ASN A 480 2.21 23.94 -2.05
N GLY A 481 3.07 24.54 -1.22
CA GLY A 481 3.28 26.00 -1.26
C GLY A 481 2.50 26.82 -0.24
N HIS A 482 1.90 26.22 0.79
CA HIS A 482 1.19 27.00 1.81
C HIS A 482 2.17 27.82 2.65
N ASN A 483 2.19 29.14 2.45
CA ASN A 483 3.17 30.07 3.02
C ASN A 483 3.32 29.96 4.54
N ARG A 484 2.21 29.92 5.29
CA ARG A 484 2.25 29.85 6.76
C ARG A 484 2.84 28.52 7.25
N THR A 485 2.57 27.43 6.54
CA THR A 485 3.13 26.11 6.89
C THR A 485 4.63 26.06 6.61
N ARG A 486 5.07 26.62 5.48
CA ARG A 486 6.50 26.74 5.13
C ARG A 486 7.29 27.57 6.15
N GLU A 487 6.74 28.69 6.60
CA GLU A 487 7.39 29.55 7.59
C GLU A 487 7.53 28.85 8.95
N GLU A 488 6.49 28.20 9.43
CA GLU A 488 6.54 27.47 10.70
C GLU A 488 7.46 26.23 10.63
N ALA A 489 7.47 25.52 9.50
CA ALA A 489 8.43 24.43 9.25
C ALA A 489 9.88 24.94 9.33
N ARG A 490 10.20 26.05 8.65
CA ARG A 490 11.53 26.67 8.69
C ARG A 490 11.93 27.05 10.11
N LYS A 491 11.04 27.72 10.85
CA LYS A 491 11.28 28.10 12.25
C LYS A 491 11.59 26.88 13.12
N ARG A 492 10.83 25.80 13.00
CA ARG A 492 11.05 24.56 13.77
C ARG A 492 12.36 23.87 13.38
N PHE A 493 12.69 23.85 12.10
CA PHE A 493 13.96 23.32 11.62
C PHE A 493 15.16 24.09 12.17
N GLU A 494 15.15 25.42 12.08
CA GLU A 494 16.24 26.26 12.60
C GLU A 494 16.42 26.11 14.12
N ASN A 495 15.33 25.91 14.86
CA ASN A 495 15.40 25.68 16.31
C ASN A 495 16.22 24.43 16.70
N LEU A 496 16.37 23.44 15.81
CA LEU A 496 17.23 22.26 16.04
C LEU A 496 18.72 22.62 16.16
N PHE A 497 19.13 23.77 15.60
CA PHE A 497 20.53 24.21 15.56
C PHE A 497 20.83 25.34 16.55
N THR A 498 19.86 25.72 17.39
CA THR A 498 20.05 26.72 18.45
C THR A 498 20.64 26.13 19.73
N THR A 499 21.12 26.98 20.64
CA THR A 499 21.62 26.56 21.97
C THR A 499 20.53 25.96 22.86
N ASN A 500 19.26 26.22 22.59
CA ASN A 500 18.10 25.66 23.27
C ASN A 500 17.33 24.72 22.32
N ARG A 501 18.00 23.64 21.88
CA ARG A 501 17.45 22.67 20.92
C ARG A 501 16.08 22.18 21.37
N GLN A 502 15.06 22.36 20.53
CA GLN A 502 13.73 21.81 20.77
C GLN A 502 13.52 20.59 19.88
N ALA A 503 13.24 19.43 20.49
CA ALA A 503 12.95 18.23 19.75
C ALA A 503 11.65 18.39 18.96
N ILE A 504 11.66 17.95 17.70
CA ILE A 504 10.47 17.87 16.86
C ILE A 504 9.80 16.52 17.10
N ASN A 505 8.48 16.53 17.33
CA ASN A 505 7.68 15.30 17.47
C ASN A 505 7.88 14.42 16.23
N PRO A 506 8.16 13.11 16.39
CA PRO A 506 8.51 12.24 15.26
C PRO A 506 7.45 12.21 14.16
N ASN A 507 6.15 12.30 14.50
CA ASN A 507 5.05 12.26 13.53
C ASN A 507 4.99 13.50 12.62
N ILE A 508 5.72 14.58 12.91
CA ILE A 508 5.78 15.78 12.06
C ILE A 508 7.19 16.08 11.52
N ARG A 509 8.20 15.26 11.83
CA ARG A 509 9.57 15.46 11.34
C ARG A 509 9.62 15.46 9.82
N SER A 510 8.96 14.51 9.17
CA SER A 510 8.85 14.47 7.69
C SER A 510 8.22 15.73 7.14
N ALA A 511 7.15 16.24 7.76
CA ALA A 511 6.52 17.49 7.35
C ALA A 511 7.49 18.67 7.40
N VAL A 512 8.32 18.76 8.44
CA VAL A 512 9.34 19.80 8.58
C VAL A 512 10.45 19.61 7.55
N TYR A 513 11.11 18.45 7.52
CA TYR A 513 12.29 18.19 6.70
C TYR A 513 12.00 18.29 5.20
N LEU A 514 10.91 17.68 4.73
CA LEU A 514 10.53 17.72 3.31
C LEU A 514 10.18 19.14 2.87
N THR A 515 9.51 19.90 3.72
CA THR A 515 9.12 21.29 3.41
C THR A 515 10.32 22.22 3.33
N VAL A 516 11.28 22.11 4.26
CA VAL A 516 12.49 22.94 4.22
C VAL A 516 13.44 22.52 3.10
N ALA A 517 13.55 21.22 2.80
CA ALA A 517 14.38 20.73 1.69
C ALA A 517 13.91 21.29 0.35
N GLN A 518 12.60 21.27 0.07
CA GLN A 518 12.06 21.71 -1.22
C GLN A 518 12.45 23.16 -1.56
N THR A 519 12.46 24.05 -0.58
CA THR A 519 12.84 25.47 -0.76
C THR A 519 14.23 25.81 -0.21
N GLY A 520 14.99 24.79 0.16
CA GLY A 520 16.26 24.90 0.85
C GLY A 520 17.42 25.23 -0.08
N ASN A 521 18.55 25.60 0.52
CA ASN A 521 19.80 25.84 -0.18
C ASN A 521 20.91 24.91 0.36
N THR A 522 22.16 25.14 -0.06
CA THR A 522 23.31 24.33 0.38
C THR A 522 23.49 24.31 1.91
N ASP A 523 23.18 25.39 2.64
CA ASP A 523 23.22 25.40 4.11
C ASP A 523 22.17 24.44 4.70
N THR A 524 20.95 24.46 4.16
CA THR A 524 19.89 23.50 4.54
C THR A 524 20.30 22.06 4.26
N PHE A 525 20.95 21.81 3.11
CA PHE A 525 21.45 20.49 2.73
C PHE A 525 22.52 19.97 3.70
N GLU A 526 23.52 20.78 4.04
CA GLU A 526 24.56 20.40 5.01
C GLU A 526 24.00 20.22 6.43
N LYS A 527 23.02 21.04 6.84
CA LYS A 527 22.28 20.83 8.09
C LYS A 527 21.56 19.49 8.12
N LEU A 528 20.83 19.13 7.06
CA LEU A 528 20.16 17.82 6.96
C LEU A 528 21.18 16.65 6.97
N LYS A 529 22.33 16.80 6.28
CA LYS A 529 23.42 15.80 6.32
C LYS A 529 24.00 15.64 7.72
N SER A 530 24.15 16.74 8.47
CA SER A 530 24.62 16.67 9.86
C SER A 530 23.65 15.89 10.74
N LEU A 531 22.34 16.12 10.60
CA LEU A 531 21.30 15.35 11.30
C LEU A 531 21.33 13.87 10.90
N TYR A 532 21.54 13.56 9.61
CA TYR A 532 21.62 12.18 9.12
C TYR A 532 22.78 11.42 9.77
N ARG A 533 23.94 12.05 9.89
CA ARG A 533 25.13 11.47 10.54
C ARG A 533 24.96 11.32 12.06
N GLU A 534 24.23 12.25 12.70
CA GLU A 534 23.92 12.21 14.13
C GLU A 534 22.79 11.23 14.50
N ALA A 535 21.98 10.77 13.52
CA ALA A 535 20.81 9.94 13.77
C ALA A 535 21.17 8.53 14.28
N ASP A 536 20.55 8.15 15.42
CA ASP A 536 20.79 6.89 16.12
C ASP A 536 19.85 5.74 15.70
N THR A 537 18.73 6.06 15.05
CA THR A 537 17.76 5.06 14.55
C THR A 537 17.77 4.99 13.03
N GLN A 538 17.62 3.78 12.49
CA GLN A 538 17.52 3.56 11.04
C GLN A 538 16.30 4.30 10.44
N GLU A 539 15.18 4.34 11.17
CA GLU A 539 13.99 5.11 10.80
C GLU A 539 14.28 6.61 10.57
N GLU A 540 15.03 7.25 11.48
CA GLU A 540 15.38 8.67 11.34
C GLU A 540 16.37 8.89 10.20
N ARG A 541 17.32 7.95 10.00
CA ARG A 541 18.26 7.99 8.87
C ARG A 541 17.52 7.96 7.53
N ILE A 542 16.57 7.03 7.34
CA ILE A 542 15.78 6.93 6.11
C ILE A 542 14.94 8.21 5.90
N ARG A 543 14.34 8.74 6.95
CA ARG A 543 13.57 10.00 6.90
C ARG A 543 14.41 11.18 6.43
N LEU A 544 15.61 11.34 6.97
CA LEU A 544 16.54 12.40 6.59
C LEU A 544 17.12 12.19 5.20
N LEU A 545 17.44 10.95 4.84
CA LEU A 545 17.92 10.58 3.50
C LEU A 545 16.86 10.89 2.44
N THR A 546 15.59 10.58 2.74
CA THR A 546 14.45 10.98 1.91
C THR A 546 14.44 12.49 1.73
N ALA A 547 14.59 13.28 2.80
CA ALA A 547 14.60 14.74 2.72
C ALA A 547 15.79 15.30 1.91
N LEU A 548 16.96 14.69 1.98
CA LEU A 548 18.13 15.08 1.16
C LEU A 548 17.85 14.99 -0.35
N CYS A 549 16.89 14.17 -0.76
CA CYS A 549 16.51 13.97 -2.16
C CYS A 549 15.39 14.91 -2.66
N ARG A 550 14.92 15.85 -1.82
CA ARG A 550 13.65 16.58 -2.06
C ARG A 550 13.84 18.08 -2.27
N PHE A 551 15.02 18.48 -2.74
CA PHE A 551 15.35 19.86 -3.10
C PHE A 551 14.92 20.18 -4.54
N ASP A 552 14.39 21.38 -4.78
CA ASP A 552 14.04 21.83 -6.14
C ASP A 552 15.27 22.25 -6.98
N ASP A 553 16.42 22.55 -6.36
CA ASP A 553 17.66 22.96 -7.05
C ASP A 553 18.38 21.74 -7.69
N PRO A 554 18.51 21.69 -9.03
CA PRO A 554 19.15 20.56 -9.72
C PRO A 554 20.63 20.34 -9.36
N ASN A 555 21.34 21.37 -8.88
CA ASN A 555 22.72 21.21 -8.43
C ASN A 555 22.79 20.48 -7.08
N ILE A 556 21.87 20.80 -6.17
CA ILE A 556 21.77 20.09 -4.88
C ILE A 556 21.28 18.66 -5.11
N GLN A 557 20.34 18.45 -6.04
CA GLN A 557 19.91 17.11 -6.44
C GLN A 557 21.07 16.22 -6.91
N ARG A 558 22.01 16.76 -7.71
CA ARG A 558 23.23 16.04 -8.10
C ARG A 558 24.14 15.72 -6.91
N GLN A 559 24.35 16.68 -6.01
CA GLN A 559 25.13 16.45 -4.78
C GLN A 559 24.48 15.41 -3.88
N ALA A 560 23.14 15.41 -3.79
CA ALA A 560 22.38 14.40 -3.06
C ALA A 560 22.61 13.01 -3.67
N LEU A 561 22.53 12.90 -5.00
CA LEU A 561 22.79 11.64 -5.68
C LEU A 561 24.21 11.12 -5.44
N GLU A 562 25.22 11.97 -5.57
CA GLU A 562 26.61 11.59 -5.26
C GLU A 562 26.77 11.13 -3.80
N TYR A 563 26.13 11.83 -2.85
CA TYR A 563 26.15 11.46 -1.44
C TYR A 563 25.48 10.11 -1.16
N ILE A 564 24.37 9.81 -1.83
CA ILE A 564 23.61 8.56 -1.69
C ILE A 564 24.45 7.35 -2.09
N TRP A 565 25.25 7.48 -3.14
CA TRP A 565 26.04 6.37 -3.68
C TRP A 565 27.47 6.30 -3.11
N ASP A 566 27.80 7.13 -2.10
CA ASP A 566 29.03 7.01 -1.32
C ASP A 566 28.87 5.90 -0.27
N GLU A 567 29.56 4.78 -0.49
CA GLU A 567 29.52 3.59 0.36
C GLU A 567 30.07 3.84 1.78
N ASN A 568 30.81 4.94 2.01
CA ASN A 568 31.26 5.32 3.34
C ASN A 568 30.22 6.11 4.13
N GLU A 569 29.19 6.64 3.45
CA GLU A 569 28.19 7.52 4.03
C GLU A 569 26.83 6.83 4.17
N VAL A 570 26.38 6.14 3.11
CA VAL A 570 25.05 5.53 3.03
C VAL A 570 25.17 4.03 2.76
N ARG A 571 24.46 3.23 3.57
CA ARG A 571 24.44 1.76 3.45
C ARG A 571 23.76 1.34 2.15
N LYS A 572 24.22 0.23 1.57
CA LYS A 572 23.69 -0.35 0.33
C LYS A 572 22.16 -0.46 0.32
N GLN A 573 21.55 -0.97 1.39
CA GLN A 573 20.10 -1.16 1.49
C GLN A 573 19.29 0.15 1.39
N ASP A 574 19.90 1.30 1.72
CA ASP A 574 19.23 2.60 1.73
C ASP A 574 19.33 3.34 0.39
N HIS A 575 20.22 2.90 -0.52
CA HIS A 575 20.44 3.52 -1.83
C HIS A 575 19.15 3.56 -2.65
N VAL A 576 18.36 2.48 -2.62
CA VAL A 576 17.10 2.35 -3.37
C VAL A 576 16.08 3.37 -2.90
N SER A 577 15.81 3.44 -1.59
CA SER A 577 14.84 4.40 -1.02
C SER A 577 15.19 5.85 -1.40
N ALA A 578 16.47 6.17 -1.44
CA ALA A 578 16.94 7.50 -1.79
C ALA A 578 16.81 7.78 -3.29
N CYS A 579 17.18 6.82 -4.14
CA CYS A 579 17.01 6.91 -5.59
C CYS A 579 15.53 7.09 -5.97
N VAL A 580 14.64 6.31 -5.36
CA VAL A 580 13.18 6.43 -5.53
C VAL A 580 12.70 7.82 -5.11
N SER A 581 13.15 8.32 -3.96
CA SER A 581 12.77 9.64 -3.46
C SER A 581 13.19 10.78 -4.41
N LEU A 582 14.40 10.69 -4.97
CA LEU A 582 14.93 11.68 -5.92
C LEU A 582 14.18 11.61 -7.26
N ALA A 583 14.02 10.41 -7.81
CA ALA A 583 13.34 10.20 -9.09
C ALA A 583 11.87 10.65 -9.03
N GLY A 584 11.18 10.37 -7.92
CA GLY A 584 9.79 10.77 -7.69
C GLY A 584 9.60 12.19 -7.16
N HIS A 585 10.65 13.02 -7.09
CA HIS A 585 10.52 14.37 -6.54
C HIS A 585 9.94 15.37 -7.54
N ASN A 586 10.59 15.50 -8.69
CA ASN A 586 10.19 16.37 -9.79
C ASN A 586 10.88 15.90 -11.09
N ARG A 587 10.49 16.51 -12.23
CA ARG A 587 11.08 16.20 -13.54
C ARG A 587 12.61 16.19 -13.56
N HIS A 588 13.27 17.16 -12.90
CA HIS A 588 14.74 17.22 -12.89
C HIS A 588 15.37 16.09 -12.07
N GLY A 589 14.79 15.76 -10.92
CA GLY A 589 15.22 14.62 -10.10
C GLY A 589 15.13 13.30 -10.85
N CYS A 590 14.03 13.07 -11.58
CA CYS A 590 13.87 11.91 -12.46
C CYS A 590 14.92 11.86 -13.57
N GLU A 591 15.13 12.97 -14.29
CA GLU A 591 16.15 13.04 -15.36
C GLU A 591 17.57 12.79 -14.82
N ILE A 592 17.90 13.31 -13.62
CA ILE A 592 19.20 13.10 -12.97
C ILE A 592 19.38 11.64 -12.53
N ALA A 593 18.39 11.05 -11.87
CA ALA A 593 18.44 9.66 -11.41
C ALA A 593 18.54 8.69 -12.59
N TRP A 594 17.71 8.89 -13.63
CA TRP A 594 17.73 8.06 -14.83
C TRP A 594 19.09 8.10 -15.53
N LYS A 595 19.65 9.30 -15.73
CA LYS A 595 20.96 9.46 -16.35
C LYS A 595 22.06 8.76 -15.55
N TYR A 596 22.03 8.86 -14.22
CA TYR A 596 23.01 8.19 -13.37
C TYR A 596 22.95 6.67 -13.52
N ILE A 597 21.76 6.09 -13.61
CA ILE A 597 21.58 4.65 -13.84
C ILE A 597 22.16 4.25 -15.20
N GLN A 598 21.91 5.03 -16.25
CA GLN A 598 22.50 4.77 -17.56
C GLN A 598 24.03 4.80 -17.54
N GLU A 599 24.63 5.74 -16.79
CA GLU A 599 26.08 5.92 -16.71
C GLU A 599 26.77 4.91 -15.77
N ASN A 600 26.05 4.30 -14.84
CA ASN A 600 26.59 3.44 -13.79
C ASN A 600 25.95 2.05 -13.74
N TRP A 601 25.31 1.61 -14.83
CA TRP A 601 24.55 0.35 -14.87
C TRP A 601 25.35 -0.84 -14.37
N ASP A 602 26.54 -1.07 -14.92
CA ASP A 602 27.41 -2.19 -14.54
C ASP A 602 27.71 -2.19 -13.04
N LYS A 603 27.94 -1.02 -12.44
CA LYS A 603 28.15 -0.89 -10.98
C LYS A 603 26.89 -1.25 -10.20
N ILE A 604 25.73 -0.81 -10.65
CA ILE A 604 24.44 -1.08 -9.99
C ILE A 604 24.11 -2.57 -10.08
N GLU A 605 24.32 -3.18 -11.25
CA GLU A 605 24.14 -4.61 -11.48
C GLU A 605 25.14 -5.44 -10.65
N ASP A 606 26.41 -5.03 -10.53
CA ASP A 606 27.39 -5.69 -9.66
C ASP A 606 27.02 -5.60 -8.17
N ILE A 607 26.41 -4.48 -7.74
CA ILE A 607 26.01 -4.26 -6.35
C ILE A 607 24.84 -5.18 -5.97
N TYR A 608 23.80 -5.27 -6.79
CA TYR A 608 22.57 -6.00 -6.46
C TYR A 608 22.55 -7.43 -7.05
N GLY A 609 23.23 -7.68 -8.16
CA GLY A 609 23.31 -9.00 -8.79
C GLY A 609 21.96 -9.51 -9.31
N GLU A 610 21.93 -10.80 -9.64
CA GLU A 610 20.79 -11.46 -10.33
C GLU A 610 19.67 -11.96 -9.39
N THR A 611 19.69 -11.68 -8.09
CA THR A 611 18.68 -12.20 -7.14
C THR A 611 18.17 -11.20 -6.12
N ASP A 612 18.71 -9.97 -6.12
CA ASP A 612 18.35 -8.93 -5.15
C ASP A 612 17.22 -8.05 -5.70
N ASN A 613 16.07 -8.08 -5.01
CA ASN A 613 14.88 -7.31 -5.39
C ASN A 613 15.12 -5.79 -5.40
N HIS A 614 16.19 -5.31 -4.77
CA HIS A 614 16.60 -3.91 -4.86
C HIS A 614 16.84 -3.46 -6.31
N LEU A 615 17.33 -4.34 -7.20
CA LEU A 615 17.52 -4.01 -8.62
C LEU A 615 16.18 -3.73 -9.32
N ILE A 616 15.16 -4.55 -9.04
CA ILE A 616 13.80 -4.37 -9.55
C ILE A 616 13.28 -2.98 -9.15
N HIS A 617 13.42 -2.61 -7.87
CA HIS A 617 12.95 -1.32 -7.39
C HIS A 617 13.65 -0.12 -8.05
N VAL A 618 14.97 -0.18 -8.28
CA VAL A 618 15.70 0.87 -8.99
C VAL A 618 15.16 1.03 -10.42
N VAL A 619 14.98 -0.09 -11.12
CA VAL A 619 14.47 -0.15 -12.50
C VAL A 619 13.05 0.38 -12.60
N GLU A 620 12.20 0.03 -11.65
CA GLU A 620 10.81 0.48 -11.65
C GLU A 620 10.66 1.96 -11.35
N HIS A 621 11.44 2.49 -10.41
CA HIS A 621 11.20 3.82 -9.86
C HIS A 621 11.99 4.93 -10.53
N ALA A 622 13.14 4.64 -11.14
CA ALA A 622 13.95 5.67 -11.77
C ALA A 622 13.26 6.39 -12.95
N PRO A 623 12.63 5.69 -13.90
CA PRO A 623 11.89 6.32 -14.99
C PRO A 623 10.41 6.59 -14.63
N SER A 624 9.98 6.35 -13.39
CA SER A 624 8.55 6.33 -13.00
C SER A 624 7.81 7.66 -13.17
N HIS A 625 8.55 8.77 -13.18
CA HIS A 625 7.99 10.11 -13.33
C HIS A 625 7.76 10.50 -14.80
N PHE A 626 8.36 9.78 -15.75
CA PHE A 626 8.21 10.08 -17.18
C PHE A 626 6.77 9.94 -17.66
N VAL A 627 6.41 10.74 -18.67
CA VAL A 627 5.04 10.81 -19.21
C VAL A 627 4.98 10.87 -20.75
N THR A 628 6.08 10.65 -21.47
CA THR A 628 6.09 10.77 -22.94
C THR A 628 6.46 9.46 -23.61
N LYS A 629 5.96 9.28 -24.84
CA LYS A 629 6.28 8.10 -25.66
C LYS A 629 7.77 8.02 -25.95
N GLU A 630 8.41 9.15 -26.25
CA GLU A 630 9.84 9.20 -26.56
C GLU A 630 10.69 8.71 -25.38
N ARG A 631 10.28 9.03 -24.14
CA ARG A 631 10.94 8.52 -22.94
C ARG A 631 10.68 7.03 -22.73
N ALA A 632 9.47 6.54 -23.01
CA ALA A 632 9.20 5.10 -22.97
C ALA A 632 10.08 4.35 -23.99
N ASP A 633 10.19 4.84 -25.21
CA ASP A 633 11.02 4.25 -26.26
C ASP A 633 12.53 4.27 -25.88
N GLU A 634 12.99 5.33 -25.21
CA GLU A 634 14.36 5.42 -24.66
C GLU A 634 14.62 4.37 -23.57
N VAL A 635 13.70 4.23 -22.61
CA VAL A 635 13.78 3.25 -21.51
C VAL A 635 13.76 1.83 -22.06
N GLU A 636 12.86 1.54 -23.01
CA GLU A 636 12.76 0.24 -23.66
C GLU A 636 14.06 -0.13 -24.37
N LYS A 637 14.63 0.81 -25.13
CA LYS A 637 15.91 0.60 -25.81
C LYS A 637 17.05 0.36 -24.83
N PHE A 638 17.15 1.18 -23.79
CA PHE A 638 18.22 1.04 -22.80
C PHE A 638 18.25 -0.35 -22.16
N TYR A 639 17.08 -0.84 -21.71
CA TYR A 639 17.02 -2.15 -21.09
C TYR A 639 17.07 -3.33 -22.07
N ALA A 640 16.74 -3.12 -23.34
CA ALA A 640 17.02 -4.12 -24.38
C ALA A 640 18.53 -4.35 -24.57
N ASP A 641 19.34 -3.28 -24.44
CA ASP A 641 20.80 -3.34 -24.53
C ASP A 641 21.44 -3.87 -23.22
N HIS A 642 20.72 -3.86 -22.10
CA HIS A 642 21.16 -4.31 -20.77
C HIS A 642 20.20 -5.36 -20.19
N SER A 643 20.02 -6.46 -20.92
CA SER A 643 19.04 -7.49 -20.56
C SER A 643 19.45 -8.24 -19.30
N ASN A 644 18.53 -8.27 -18.33
CA ASN A 644 18.65 -9.06 -17.11
C ASN A 644 17.35 -9.87 -16.89
N PRO A 645 17.41 -11.20 -16.68
CA PRO A 645 16.23 -12.06 -16.54
C PRO A 645 15.27 -11.68 -15.41
N LEU A 646 15.72 -10.95 -14.38
CA LEU A 646 14.85 -10.46 -13.31
C LEU A 646 13.92 -9.32 -13.74
N LEU A 647 14.23 -8.65 -14.85
CA LEU A 647 13.63 -7.36 -15.21
C LEU A 647 12.58 -7.47 -16.32
N ASP A 648 12.37 -8.66 -16.88
CA ASP A 648 11.50 -8.89 -18.03
C ASP A 648 10.05 -8.40 -17.82
N ARG A 649 9.45 -8.69 -16.66
CA ARG A 649 8.11 -8.19 -16.29
C ARG A 649 8.16 -6.76 -15.73
N PRO A 650 9.05 -6.41 -14.78
CA PRO A 650 9.19 -5.04 -14.26
C PRO A 650 9.30 -3.97 -15.35
N ILE A 651 10.17 -4.16 -16.36
CA ILE A 651 10.34 -3.19 -17.46
C ILE A 651 9.04 -2.98 -18.22
N LYS A 652 8.29 -4.06 -18.52
CA LYS A 652 7.01 -3.95 -19.25
C LYS A 652 5.97 -3.17 -18.44
N LYS A 653 5.88 -3.42 -17.12
CA LYS A 653 5.01 -2.67 -16.21
C LYS A 653 5.36 -1.18 -16.23
N VAL A 654 6.64 -0.83 -16.14
CA VAL A 654 7.14 0.56 -16.19
C VAL A 654 6.78 1.25 -17.50
N LEU A 655 7.06 0.61 -18.64
CA LEU A 655 6.78 1.17 -19.96
C LEU A 655 5.28 1.44 -20.15
N GLU A 656 4.43 0.54 -19.64
CA GLU A 656 2.99 0.71 -19.66
C GLU A 656 2.55 1.89 -18.78
N GLN A 657 3.11 2.04 -17.58
CA GLN A 657 2.82 3.16 -16.69
C GLN A 657 3.22 4.52 -17.30
N ILE A 658 4.40 4.63 -17.91
CA ILE A 658 4.85 5.86 -18.59
C ILE A 658 3.86 6.24 -19.69
N LYS A 659 3.41 5.27 -20.49
CA LYS A 659 2.41 5.48 -21.55
C LYS A 659 1.06 5.93 -20.98
N ILE A 660 0.57 5.29 -19.92
CA ILE A 660 -0.69 5.68 -19.25
C ILE A 660 -0.61 7.11 -18.70
N ARG A 661 0.50 7.49 -18.07
CA ARG A 661 0.71 8.87 -17.57
C ARG A 661 0.68 9.89 -18.71
N GLY A 662 1.26 9.56 -19.87
CA GLY A 662 1.18 10.39 -21.07
C GLY A 662 -0.24 10.57 -21.60
N LEU A 663 -1.02 9.48 -21.63
CA LEU A 663 -2.43 9.52 -22.02
C LEU A 663 -3.26 10.43 -21.09
N VAL A 664 -2.99 10.43 -19.78
CA VAL A 664 -3.66 11.32 -18.83
C VAL A 664 -3.43 12.79 -19.20
N LEU A 665 -2.18 13.16 -19.48
CA LEU A 665 -1.83 14.52 -19.86
C LEU A 665 -2.50 14.91 -21.19
N GLU A 666 -2.38 14.06 -22.21
CA GLU A 666 -2.97 14.28 -23.54
C GLU A 666 -4.50 14.46 -23.48
N ARG A 667 -5.19 13.62 -22.71
CA ARG A 667 -6.66 13.57 -22.68
C ARG A 667 -7.28 14.65 -21.78
N HIS A 668 -6.63 15.01 -20.66
CA HIS A 668 -7.31 15.74 -19.58
C HIS A 668 -6.67 17.07 -19.18
N GLU A 669 -5.46 17.41 -19.64
CA GLU A 669 -4.77 18.64 -19.21
C GLU A 669 -5.65 19.89 -19.36
N ARG A 670 -6.23 20.10 -20.54
CA ARG A 670 -7.06 21.28 -20.81
C ARG A 670 -8.29 21.34 -19.91
N SER A 671 -9.06 20.24 -19.82
CA SER A 671 -10.27 20.22 -19.00
C SER A 671 -9.98 20.47 -17.52
N ILE A 672 -8.84 19.96 -17.02
CA ILE A 672 -8.41 20.21 -15.64
C ILE A 672 -8.00 21.67 -15.46
N ASN A 673 -7.19 22.22 -16.37
CA ASN A 673 -6.77 23.62 -16.29
C ASN A 673 -7.97 24.59 -16.33
N ASP A 674 -8.94 24.33 -17.20
CA ASP A 674 -10.17 25.12 -17.30
C ASP A 674 -10.97 25.04 -15.98
N PHE A 675 -11.13 23.86 -15.40
CA PHE A 675 -11.79 23.68 -14.11
C PHE A 675 -11.07 24.39 -12.95
N LEU A 676 -9.74 24.34 -12.93
CA LEU A 676 -8.93 24.98 -11.88
C LEU A 676 -8.87 26.50 -12.00
N SER A 677 -9.19 27.04 -13.17
CA SER A 677 -9.24 28.48 -13.43
C SER A 677 -10.58 29.13 -13.02
N LEU A 678 -11.57 28.31 -12.66
CA LEU A 678 -12.88 28.72 -12.11
C LEU A 678 -12.83 28.76 -10.57
#